data_AF-A0A444S3J5-F1
#
_entry.id   AF-A0A444S3J5-F1
#
_cell.length_a   1.000
_cell.length_b   1.000
_cell.length_c   1.000
_cell.angle_alpha   90.00
_cell.angle_beta   90.00
_cell.angle_gamma   90.00
#
_symmetry.space_group_name_H-M   'P 1'
#
loop_
_entity.id
_entity.type
_entity.pdbx_description
1 polymer ?
#
loop_
_entity_poly.entity_id
_entity_poly.type
_entity_poly.pdbx_seq_one_letter_code
_entity_poly.pdbx_strand_id
1 'polypeptide(L)'
;MESVVFDQSPLADYLRDEGEDGQAEWAQVEPDLDSSPPSSPGFAPTGLPKVRSRFRNKIPEPLKVEIPNQTPASLNYFRRSYSTAVANRIDRADNSKFIEQFRYTIVASQLLSGHSITGHNHAGSRHLPNAEHGQGDGNGLLDSTGALGAVLGALALAFAISWVVGGGSLTKKRLAVLLVTAAIAAGVAQVFMRRQWLRYRRHQALSEVTAFVSNAHEFDSATSAAIALIQEVELVSRGYRLSAPLPPISRMEDRTQTRRCVRLRKALRVCLAEVLQAYDQTFTVVKGFSEQLDLEKYFDIYDVSDLDISDAQHGLVESDPEDAESLRTLKIAASRFHTMRKMALCALLALDASGDSSDLMRWTTAVEALRALNLSTSSSFERLKTILSEQESFPTPPTPRMPLTPGRERWRGQVRKLNSLSTGIRGLQAKLQLLREESDRTLNESDDISEMGSNLMSQYESIGVDLKALMQAWEEGKAALAVGIDRNEKRLSSMSTLLSPTSSISGPTVVEEGGGAMEALKALNGELPSSLASSTADSDEIFEAVAMPRPRSLLTREERIVKMKEDRDRREETKRQSEANRGMLRELEMVINLRPRPRTNTTPSRTAPSRIVSITSHTDKMLEAKLEQADILKKVVDAIKDLVQDCNFDCNDSGIALQAMDNSHVALVSMMLKAEAFSPYRCDRNIALGVNLTSLTKVLRAANSTDQLTLKAEDAPDSLSLTFENGQDRFSEYDLKLMDIDQEHLGIPDTDYAATITLPSNEFRRICVDLSAMSESVTIEANKDGVKFSSNGDIGNGAVTLRSHQNVDSPQTNVEIALTEPVTLTFSLKYLVNFCKASGLSTSVKLCLSNEVPLLVEYPLTGEGGSFLQFYLAPKIGDEE
;
A
#
# COMPACT_ATOMS: atom_id res chain seq x y z
N MET A 1 -35.99 8.44 38.99
CA MET A 1 -36.45 9.81 39.28
C MET A 1 -36.99 10.34 37.98
N GLU A 2 -38.24 10.78 37.96
CA GLU A 2 -38.88 11.29 36.74
C GLU A 2 -38.57 12.78 36.60
N SER A 3 -38.33 13.23 35.37
CA SER A 3 -38.03 14.62 35.05
C SER A 3 -39.34 15.42 34.92
N VAL A 4 -39.68 16.19 35.96
CA VAL A 4 -40.82 17.11 35.92
C VAL A 4 -40.52 18.25 34.94
N VAL A 5 -41.24 18.26 33.82
CA VAL A 5 -41.31 19.40 32.88
C VAL A 5 -42.47 20.30 33.33
N PHE A 6 -42.26 21.61 33.37
CA PHE A 6 -43.28 22.58 33.78
C PHE A 6 -44.10 23.07 32.58
N ASP A 7 -45.43 23.19 32.76
CA ASP A 7 -46.46 23.48 31.74
C ASP A 7 -46.38 24.86 31.04
N GLN A 8 -45.27 25.59 31.21
CA GLN A 8 -45.05 26.91 30.60
C GLN A 8 -43.66 27.04 29.93
N SER A 9 -43.10 25.91 29.48
CA SER A 9 -41.92 25.91 28.61
C SER A 9 -42.33 25.74 27.13
N PRO A 10 -41.68 26.41 26.16
CA PRO A 10 -42.02 26.29 24.73
C PRO A 10 -41.90 24.88 24.13
N LEU A 11 -41.29 23.94 24.86
CA LEU A 11 -41.15 22.54 24.43
C LEU A 11 -42.46 21.73 24.63
N ALA A 12 -43.34 22.18 25.53
CA ALA A 12 -44.53 21.42 25.94
C ALA A 12 -45.72 21.53 24.97
N ASP A 13 -45.67 22.46 24.00
CA ASP A 13 -46.67 22.57 22.93
C ASP A 13 -46.24 21.79 21.66
N TYR A 14 -44.94 21.54 21.47
CA TYR A 14 -44.42 20.78 20.31
C TYR A 14 -44.65 19.27 20.41
N LEU A 15 -44.88 18.75 21.62
CA LEU A 15 -45.08 17.32 21.92
C LEU A 15 -46.56 16.92 22.02
N ARG A 16 -47.49 17.72 21.48
CA ARG A 16 -48.94 17.57 21.76
C ARG A 16 -49.83 17.29 20.53
N ASP A 17 -49.25 17.11 19.33
CA ASP A 17 -50.01 17.12 18.06
C ASP A 17 -49.71 15.94 17.10
N GLU A 18 -48.97 14.91 17.53
CA GLU A 18 -48.83 13.64 16.78
C GLU A 18 -49.05 12.42 17.69
N GLY A 19 -50.14 11.67 17.46
CA GLY A 19 -50.38 10.35 18.10
C GLY A 19 -51.84 9.94 18.26
N GLU A 20 -52.37 9.16 17.30
CA GLU A 20 -53.42 8.11 17.44
C GLU A 20 -54.85 8.59 17.88
N ASP A 21 -55.99 7.95 17.55
CA ASP A 21 -56.32 6.73 16.78
C ASP A 21 -57.79 6.80 16.26
N GLY A 22 -58.30 5.84 15.46
CA GLY A 22 -59.78 5.71 15.30
C GLY A 22 -60.37 4.99 14.05
N GLN A 23 -60.69 3.70 14.19
CA GLN A 23 -61.16 2.75 13.17
C GLN A 23 -62.56 2.97 12.50
N ALA A 24 -62.56 2.69 11.18
CA ALA A 24 -63.57 2.09 10.27
C ALA A 24 -64.99 1.63 10.71
N GLU A 25 -65.98 1.72 9.78
CA GLU A 25 -66.88 0.59 9.44
C GLU A 25 -67.48 0.59 7.99
N TRP A 26 -67.25 -0.52 7.27
CA TRP A 26 -67.89 -1.18 6.09
C TRP A 26 -69.08 -0.54 5.30
N ALA A 27 -69.01 -0.52 3.95
CA ALA A 27 -69.86 -1.34 3.02
C ALA A 27 -69.84 -0.92 1.51
N GLN A 28 -70.10 -1.90 0.63
CA GLN A 28 -70.02 -1.96 -0.85
C GLN A 28 -70.83 -0.92 -1.69
N VAL A 29 -70.36 -0.63 -2.93
CA VAL A 29 -71.06 -0.86 -4.25
C VAL A 29 -70.36 -0.11 -5.41
N GLU A 30 -70.19 -0.79 -6.56
CA GLU A 30 -69.94 -0.22 -7.91
C GLU A 30 -71.20 -0.44 -8.79
N PRO A 31 -71.45 0.31 -9.91
CA PRO A 31 -70.45 0.90 -10.81
C PRO A 31 -70.76 2.33 -11.34
N ASP A 32 -69.95 2.76 -12.32
CA ASP A 32 -70.21 3.77 -13.37
C ASP A 32 -70.74 5.17 -12.99
N LEU A 33 -69.86 6.19 -13.07
CA LEU A 33 -69.92 7.25 -14.10
C LEU A 33 -68.79 8.29 -13.95
N ASP A 34 -68.46 8.99 -15.05
CA ASP A 34 -67.48 10.09 -15.09
C ASP A 34 -67.84 11.24 -14.13
N SER A 35 -67.00 11.56 -13.15
CA SER A 35 -66.41 12.91 -12.93
C SER A 35 -65.73 13.06 -11.56
N SER A 36 -64.42 13.32 -11.56
CA SER A 36 -63.68 13.71 -10.35
C SER A 36 -63.70 15.23 -10.15
N PRO A 37 -64.24 15.75 -9.03
CA PRO A 37 -64.18 17.17 -8.67
C PRO A 37 -62.92 17.42 -7.79
N PRO A 38 -62.74 18.57 -7.10
CA PRO A 38 -61.64 19.46 -7.45
C PRO A 38 -60.51 19.49 -6.41
N SER A 39 -59.25 19.44 -6.87
CA SER A 39 -58.07 19.62 -6.02
C SER A 39 -57.30 20.91 -6.36
N SER A 40 -56.75 21.56 -5.33
CA SER A 40 -56.00 22.81 -5.43
C SER A 40 -55.11 23.04 -4.21
N PRO A 41 -53.99 23.78 -4.29
CA PRO A 41 -53.27 24.25 -5.48
C PRO A 41 -51.80 23.76 -5.54
N GLY A 42 -51.32 23.37 -6.72
CA GLY A 42 -49.90 23.01 -6.91
C GLY A 42 -48.98 24.22 -6.88
N PHE A 43 -47.93 24.19 -6.06
CA PHE A 43 -46.96 25.29 -5.87
C PHE A 43 -45.91 25.41 -7.02
N ALA A 44 -46.01 24.63 -8.09
CA ALA A 44 -45.07 24.63 -9.21
C ALA A 44 -45.76 24.89 -10.57
N PRO A 45 -45.29 25.84 -11.40
CA PRO A 45 -45.93 26.19 -12.67
C PRO A 45 -45.53 25.24 -13.81
N THR A 46 -46.28 24.14 -13.98
CA THR A 46 -46.09 23.20 -15.10
C THR A 46 -46.66 23.76 -16.42
N GLY A 47 -45.90 24.60 -17.13
CA GLY A 47 -46.22 24.97 -18.51
C GLY A 47 -45.50 26.20 -19.08
N LEU A 48 -45.23 26.19 -20.39
CA LEU A 48 -44.66 27.33 -21.11
C LEU A 48 -45.61 28.55 -21.10
N PRO A 49 -45.15 29.75 -20.71
CA PRO A 49 -46.02 30.89 -20.45
C PRO A 49 -46.55 31.55 -21.75
N LYS A 50 -47.82 31.28 -22.09
CA LYS A 50 -48.54 32.00 -23.16
C LYS A 50 -49.13 33.32 -22.62
N VAL A 51 -48.49 34.43 -22.94
CA VAL A 51 -48.95 35.78 -22.58
C VAL A 51 -50.36 36.03 -23.11
N ARG A 52 -51.31 36.37 -22.22
CA ARG A 52 -52.70 36.65 -22.58
C ARG A 52 -52.80 37.90 -23.46
N SER A 53 -53.54 37.81 -24.56
CA SER A 53 -53.60 38.85 -25.62
C SER A 53 -53.98 40.26 -25.14
N ARG A 54 -54.69 40.40 -24.02
CA ARG A 54 -55.11 41.68 -23.44
C ARG A 54 -53.95 42.57 -22.95
N PHE A 55 -52.76 42.02 -22.73
CA PHE A 55 -51.58 42.79 -22.31
C PHE A 55 -50.70 43.30 -23.46
N ARG A 56 -51.00 42.94 -24.73
CA ARG A 56 -50.11 43.23 -25.88
C ARG A 56 -50.05 44.72 -26.28
N ASN A 57 -51.04 45.52 -25.89
CA ASN A 57 -51.27 46.87 -26.45
C ASN A 57 -51.18 48.02 -25.42
N LYS A 58 -50.69 47.78 -24.19
CA LYS A 58 -50.43 48.83 -23.19
C LYS A 58 -49.16 48.52 -22.39
N ILE A 59 -48.02 48.83 -22.99
CA ILE A 59 -46.72 48.89 -22.29
C ILE A 59 -46.51 50.36 -21.90
N PRO A 60 -46.29 50.70 -20.62
CA PRO A 60 -45.91 52.06 -20.22
C PRO A 60 -44.51 52.40 -20.76
N GLU A 61 -44.20 53.68 -21.00
CA GLU A 61 -42.88 54.06 -21.51
C GLU A 61 -41.76 53.61 -20.55
N PRO A 62 -40.63 53.07 -21.07
CA PRO A 62 -39.55 52.59 -20.23
C PRO A 62 -38.85 53.76 -19.51
N LEU A 63 -38.60 53.58 -18.22
CA LEU A 63 -37.81 54.51 -17.41
C LEU A 63 -36.42 54.73 -18.04
N LYS A 64 -36.18 55.96 -18.50
CA LYS A 64 -34.88 56.40 -19.03
C LYS A 64 -33.89 56.61 -17.89
N VAL A 65 -33.19 55.54 -17.53
CA VAL A 65 -31.99 55.64 -16.68
C VAL A 65 -30.85 56.15 -17.55
N GLU A 66 -30.38 57.37 -17.28
CA GLU A 66 -29.22 57.96 -17.98
C GLU A 66 -27.92 57.31 -17.50
N ILE A 67 -27.55 56.19 -18.12
CA ILE A 67 -26.20 55.65 -18.05
C ILE A 67 -25.29 56.50 -18.95
N PRO A 68 -24.15 57.03 -18.47
CA PRO A 68 -23.28 57.88 -19.28
C PRO A 68 -22.81 57.19 -20.57
N ASN A 69 -23.04 57.84 -21.71
CA ASN A 69 -22.76 57.29 -23.03
C ASN A 69 -21.25 57.05 -23.25
N GLN A 70 -20.83 55.78 -23.24
CA GLN A 70 -19.69 55.35 -24.05
C GLN A 70 -20.16 55.03 -25.49
N THR A 71 -19.30 55.28 -26.47
CA THR A 71 -19.66 55.36 -27.89
C THR A 71 -19.98 54.00 -28.52
N PRO A 72 -20.77 53.96 -29.62
CA PRO A 72 -21.44 52.73 -30.07
C PRO A 72 -20.50 51.73 -30.76
N ALA A 73 -19.92 50.83 -29.96
CA ALA A 73 -19.10 49.71 -30.45
C ALA A 73 -19.95 48.53 -31.01
N SER A 74 -20.93 48.83 -31.87
CA SER A 74 -21.81 47.80 -32.49
C SER A 74 -21.00 46.73 -33.25
N LEU A 75 -19.90 47.13 -33.88
CA LEU A 75 -18.94 46.24 -34.53
C LEU A 75 -18.35 45.18 -33.58
N ASN A 76 -18.13 45.50 -32.30
CA ASN A 76 -17.64 44.54 -31.30
C ASN A 76 -18.71 43.54 -30.87
N TYR A 77 -20.00 43.92 -30.87
CA TYR A 77 -21.10 43.00 -30.63
C TYR A 77 -21.19 41.94 -31.74
N PHE A 78 -21.25 42.37 -33.00
CA PHE A 78 -21.26 41.45 -34.13
C PHE A 78 -19.98 40.59 -34.21
N ARG A 79 -18.80 41.18 -33.98
CA ARG A 79 -17.51 40.45 -33.92
C ARG A 79 -17.52 39.37 -32.84
N ARG A 80 -18.08 39.65 -31.65
CA ARG A 80 -18.29 38.63 -30.60
C ARG A 80 -19.23 37.53 -31.11
N SER A 81 -20.45 37.86 -31.53
CA SER A 81 -21.48 36.88 -31.93
C SER A 81 -21.05 35.96 -33.07
N TYR A 82 -20.33 36.46 -34.08
CA TYR A 82 -19.80 35.61 -35.15
C TYR A 82 -18.60 34.77 -34.68
N SER A 83 -17.76 35.28 -33.77
CA SER A 83 -16.62 34.50 -33.25
C SER A 83 -17.04 33.32 -32.37
N THR A 84 -18.10 33.48 -31.54
CA THR A 84 -18.62 32.39 -30.70
C THR A 84 -19.41 31.36 -31.52
N ALA A 85 -20.26 31.81 -32.44
CA ALA A 85 -21.07 30.90 -33.26
C ALA A 85 -20.24 29.94 -34.14
N VAL A 86 -19.04 30.37 -34.58
CA VAL A 86 -18.13 29.55 -35.40
C VAL A 86 -17.23 28.64 -34.55
N ALA A 87 -16.84 29.05 -33.34
CA ALA A 87 -16.04 28.21 -32.45
C ALA A 87 -16.82 26.99 -31.93
N ASN A 88 -18.03 27.22 -31.40
CA ASN A 88 -18.70 26.28 -30.50
C ASN A 88 -19.16 24.93 -31.11
N ARG A 89 -19.07 24.73 -32.43
CA ARG A 89 -19.57 23.50 -33.11
C ARG A 89 -18.52 22.43 -33.41
N ILE A 90 -17.22 22.77 -33.41
CA ILE A 90 -16.13 21.83 -33.69
C ILE A 90 -15.18 21.72 -32.49
N ASP A 91 -15.13 22.71 -31.61
CA ASP A 91 -14.25 22.69 -30.43
C ASP A 91 -14.76 21.76 -29.30
N ARG A 92 -16.08 21.56 -29.13
CA ARG A 92 -16.64 20.92 -27.91
C ARG A 92 -16.07 19.52 -27.59
N ALA A 93 -15.73 18.71 -28.59
CA ALA A 93 -15.12 17.39 -28.40
C ALA A 93 -13.61 17.47 -28.08
N ASP A 94 -12.88 18.41 -28.70
CA ASP A 94 -11.49 18.73 -28.32
C ASP A 94 -11.45 19.23 -26.86
N ASN A 95 -12.48 19.98 -26.44
CA ASN A 95 -12.58 20.60 -25.12
C ASN A 95 -12.86 19.56 -24.02
N SER A 96 -13.83 18.66 -24.24
CA SER A 96 -14.14 17.62 -23.24
C SER A 96 -12.95 16.66 -23.09
N LYS A 97 -12.39 16.16 -24.20
CA LYS A 97 -11.19 15.30 -24.18
C LYS A 97 -10.00 15.95 -23.45
N PHE A 98 -9.78 17.24 -23.63
CA PHE A 98 -8.74 17.97 -22.90
C PHE A 98 -9.03 18.03 -21.38
N ILE A 99 -10.26 18.37 -20.99
CA ILE A 99 -10.66 18.42 -19.57
C ILE A 99 -10.61 17.03 -18.92
N GLU A 100 -11.08 16.00 -19.63
CA GLU A 100 -11.00 14.59 -19.22
C GLU A 100 -9.54 14.18 -18.98
N GLN A 101 -8.63 14.44 -19.93
CA GLN A 101 -7.20 14.16 -19.78
C GLN A 101 -6.56 14.94 -18.62
N PHE A 102 -6.84 16.24 -18.50
CA PHE A 102 -6.29 17.10 -17.45
C PHE A 102 -6.76 16.67 -16.06
N ARG A 103 -8.08 16.47 -15.88
CA ARG A 103 -8.67 16.00 -14.61
C ARG A 103 -8.18 14.58 -14.29
N TYR A 104 -8.11 13.68 -15.27
CA TYR A 104 -7.57 12.32 -15.07
C TYR A 104 -6.11 12.34 -14.61
N THR A 105 -5.23 13.15 -15.18
CA THR A 105 -3.83 13.26 -14.73
C THR A 105 -3.73 13.69 -13.26
N ILE A 106 -4.58 14.63 -12.82
CA ILE A 106 -4.63 15.05 -11.41
C ILE A 106 -5.19 13.94 -10.51
N VAL A 107 -6.31 13.31 -10.87
CA VAL A 107 -6.95 12.27 -10.03
C VAL A 107 -6.10 11.00 -9.93
N ALA A 108 -5.54 10.54 -11.06
CA ALA A 108 -4.68 9.35 -11.11
C ALA A 108 -3.33 9.53 -10.39
N SER A 109 -2.92 10.77 -10.08
CA SER A 109 -1.68 11.04 -9.34
C SER A 109 -1.72 10.60 -7.88
N GLN A 110 -2.89 10.29 -7.31
CA GLN A 110 -3.06 10.02 -5.86
C GLN A 110 -2.64 11.17 -4.92
N LEU A 111 -2.18 12.33 -5.41
CA LEU A 111 -1.77 13.50 -4.61
C LEU A 111 -2.93 14.14 -3.80
N LEU A 112 -4.17 13.74 -4.11
CA LEU A 112 -5.41 14.08 -3.41
C LEU A 112 -5.79 13.07 -2.31
N SER A 113 -5.18 11.88 -2.26
CA SER A 113 -5.43 10.87 -1.22
C SER A 113 -4.70 11.23 0.09
N GLY A 114 -5.37 11.03 1.23
CA GLY A 114 -4.97 11.55 2.55
C GLY A 114 -3.83 10.81 3.27
N HIS A 115 -2.77 10.40 2.58
CA HIS A 115 -1.68 9.60 3.15
C HIS A 115 -0.76 10.40 4.09
N SER A 116 -1.21 10.59 5.32
CA SER A 116 -0.55 11.41 6.35
C SER A 116 0.72 10.77 6.93
N ILE A 117 1.86 10.97 6.25
CA ILE A 117 3.21 11.13 6.84
C ILE A 117 3.86 9.89 7.52
N THR A 118 3.15 8.78 7.79
CA THR A 118 3.72 7.61 8.53
C THR A 118 3.72 6.27 7.79
N GLY A 119 3.29 6.20 6.53
CA GLY A 119 3.42 4.99 5.70
C GLY A 119 4.83 4.84 5.11
N HIS A 120 5.50 3.71 5.36
CA HIS A 120 6.87 3.44 4.87
C HIS A 120 6.86 2.95 3.42
N ASN A 121 6.43 3.82 2.50
CA ASN A 121 6.18 3.47 1.10
C ASN A 121 7.48 3.20 0.33
N HIS A 122 7.83 1.91 0.21
CA HIS A 122 8.75 1.45 -0.84
C HIS A 122 8.12 1.69 -2.21
N ALA A 123 8.39 2.85 -2.80
CA ALA A 123 8.01 3.21 -4.16
C ALA A 123 8.77 2.34 -5.18
N GLY A 124 8.34 1.10 -5.35
CA GLY A 124 8.60 0.33 -6.56
C GLY A 124 7.92 1.05 -7.71
N SER A 125 8.70 1.77 -8.52
CA SER A 125 8.17 2.62 -9.60
C SER A 125 7.22 1.83 -10.50
N ARG A 126 5.92 2.08 -10.34
CA ARG A 126 4.97 1.91 -11.43
C ARG A 126 5.32 3.00 -12.44
N HIS A 127 6.19 2.62 -13.37
CA HIS A 127 6.30 3.32 -14.63
C HIS A 127 4.86 3.53 -15.15
N LEU A 128 4.42 4.78 -15.29
CA LEU A 128 3.46 5.03 -16.35
C LEU A 128 4.11 4.48 -17.63
N PRO A 129 3.34 3.87 -18.56
CA PRO A 129 3.88 3.63 -19.89
C PRO A 129 4.46 4.95 -20.37
N ASN A 130 5.69 4.93 -20.89
CA ASN A 130 6.21 6.11 -21.56
C ASN A 130 5.20 6.47 -22.65
N ALA A 131 4.47 7.57 -22.47
CA ALA A 131 3.94 8.30 -23.59
C ALA A 131 5.17 8.59 -24.45
N GLU A 132 5.28 7.89 -25.58
CA GLU A 132 6.57 7.66 -26.20
C GLU A 132 7.27 8.99 -26.42
N HIS A 133 8.59 9.01 -26.23
CA HIS A 133 9.40 9.92 -27.04
C HIS A 133 9.39 9.41 -28.48
N GLY A 134 8.21 9.50 -29.10
CA GLY A 134 8.12 10.06 -30.43
C GLY A 134 8.92 11.35 -30.42
N GLN A 135 10.18 11.22 -30.84
CA GLN A 135 10.79 12.21 -31.70
C GLN A 135 9.76 12.47 -32.80
N GLY A 136 8.91 13.48 -32.57
CA GLY A 136 7.81 13.80 -33.47
C GLY A 136 8.42 14.10 -34.82
N ASP A 137 8.20 13.18 -35.76
CA ASP A 137 8.85 13.19 -37.06
C ASP A 137 8.67 14.57 -37.68
N GLY A 138 9.78 15.25 -38.01
CA GLY A 138 9.77 16.64 -38.49
C GLY A 138 9.04 16.85 -39.83
N ASN A 139 8.45 15.78 -40.37
CA ASN A 139 7.68 15.68 -41.59
C ASN A 139 6.27 15.09 -41.38
N GLY A 140 5.77 15.03 -40.13
CA GLY A 140 4.43 14.55 -39.75
C GLY A 140 3.27 15.45 -40.22
N LEU A 141 3.15 15.63 -41.54
CA LEU A 141 2.13 16.33 -42.33
C LEU A 141 1.69 17.74 -41.86
N LEU A 142 1.69 18.66 -42.83
CA LEU A 142 0.64 19.68 -42.88
C LEU A 142 -0.71 18.95 -42.85
N ASP A 143 -1.49 19.14 -41.77
CA ASP A 143 -2.89 18.69 -41.65
C ASP A 143 -3.58 18.88 -43.00
N SER A 144 -4.19 17.84 -43.57
CA SER A 144 -4.73 17.89 -44.93
C SER A 144 -5.75 19.01 -45.13
N THR A 145 -6.46 19.40 -44.06
CA THR A 145 -7.35 20.56 -44.03
C THR A 145 -6.60 21.90 -43.99
N GLY A 146 -5.48 21.97 -43.28
CA GLY A 146 -4.57 23.12 -43.25
C GLY A 146 -3.80 23.31 -44.56
N ALA A 147 -3.36 22.22 -45.20
CA ALA A 147 -2.77 22.22 -46.54
C ALA A 147 -3.78 22.72 -47.59
N LEU A 148 -5.01 22.19 -47.57
CA LEU A 148 -6.12 22.71 -48.39
C LEU A 148 -6.40 24.19 -48.11
N GLY A 149 -6.42 24.60 -46.84
CA GLY A 149 -6.59 26.01 -46.45
C GLY A 149 -5.48 26.92 -46.99
N ALA A 150 -4.23 26.48 -46.93
CA ALA A 150 -3.09 27.22 -47.48
C ALA A 150 -3.12 27.28 -49.02
N VAL A 151 -3.46 26.19 -49.70
CA VAL A 151 -3.57 26.15 -51.18
C VAL A 151 -4.76 26.98 -51.68
N LEU A 152 -5.93 26.88 -51.04
CA LEU A 152 -7.09 27.72 -51.36
C LEU A 152 -6.83 29.20 -51.04
N GLY A 153 -6.14 29.48 -49.93
CA GLY A 153 -5.70 30.83 -49.59
C GLY A 153 -4.74 31.41 -50.64
N ALA A 154 -3.72 30.64 -51.04
CA ALA A 154 -2.77 31.04 -52.09
C ALA A 154 -3.45 31.21 -53.45
N LEU A 155 -4.40 30.34 -53.83
CA LEU A 155 -5.20 30.50 -55.05
C LEU A 155 -6.08 31.75 -55.01
N ALA A 156 -6.74 32.04 -53.88
CA ALA A 156 -7.54 33.25 -53.71
C ALA A 156 -6.68 34.52 -53.77
N LEU A 157 -5.48 34.49 -53.21
CA LEU A 157 -4.52 35.60 -53.23
C LEU A 157 -3.94 35.79 -54.65
N ALA A 158 -3.58 34.71 -55.35
CA ALA A 158 -3.14 34.74 -56.73
C ALA A 158 -4.25 35.22 -57.69
N PHE A 159 -5.51 34.84 -57.44
CA PHE A 159 -6.68 35.35 -58.18
C PHE A 159 -6.93 36.83 -57.90
N ALA A 160 -6.77 37.29 -56.65
CA ALA A 160 -6.86 38.72 -56.33
C ALA A 160 -5.74 39.53 -57.02
N ILE A 161 -4.51 39.01 -57.04
CA ILE A 161 -3.38 39.62 -57.76
C ILE A 161 -3.64 39.65 -59.27
N SER A 162 -4.07 38.54 -59.89
CA SER A 162 -4.32 38.50 -61.33
C SER A 162 -5.51 39.36 -61.76
N TRP A 163 -6.54 39.52 -60.90
CA TRP A 163 -7.66 40.43 -61.12
C TRP A 163 -7.27 41.92 -61.00
N VAL A 164 -6.24 42.24 -60.20
CA VAL A 164 -5.68 43.60 -60.06
C VAL A 164 -4.71 43.93 -61.20
N VAL A 165 -3.84 42.99 -61.59
CA VAL A 165 -2.85 43.18 -62.66
C VAL A 165 -3.49 43.08 -64.05
N GLY A 166 -4.44 42.17 -64.25
CA GLY A 166 -5.08 41.86 -65.53
C GLY A 166 -6.12 42.88 -66.04
N GLY A 167 -6.28 44.03 -65.38
CA GLY A 167 -7.15 45.09 -65.87
C GLY A 167 -6.80 46.46 -65.31
N GLY A 168 -6.49 47.42 -66.18
CA GLY A 168 -5.98 48.73 -65.78
C GLY A 168 -6.93 49.59 -64.94
N SER A 169 -6.34 50.64 -64.34
CA SER A 169 -6.92 51.69 -63.49
C SER A 169 -7.79 51.22 -62.31
N LEU A 170 -7.31 51.51 -61.10
CA LEU A 170 -7.98 51.17 -59.84
C LEU A 170 -9.30 51.93 -59.65
N THR A 171 -10.39 51.38 -60.19
CA THR A 171 -11.74 51.91 -59.97
C THR A 171 -12.17 51.74 -58.51
N LYS A 172 -12.93 52.72 -57.99
CA LYS A 172 -13.43 52.73 -56.59
C LYS A 172 -14.15 51.44 -56.18
N LYS A 173 -14.83 50.77 -57.13
CA LYS A 173 -15.49 49.47 -56.91
C LYS A 173 -14.51 48.33 -56.64
N ARG A 174 -13.38 48.26 -57.36
CA ARG A 174 -12.34 47.23 -57.12
C ARG A 174 -11.64 47.44 -55.78
N LEU A 175 -11.31 48.68 -55.44
CA LEU A 175 -10.72 49.02 -54.14
C LEU A 175 -11.63 48.60 -52.98
N ALA A 176 -12.94 48.84 -53.08
CA ALA A 176 -13.91 48.41 -52.08
C ALA A 176 -13.95 46.88 -51.92
N VAL A 177 -13.91 46.11 -53.01
CA VAL A 177 -13.87 44.63 -52.96
C VAL A 177 -12.59 44.15 -52.27
N LEU A 178 -11.42 44.71 -52.60
CA LEU A 178 -10.14 44.35 -51.97
C LEU A 178 -10.11 44.66 -50.47
N LEU A 179 -10.70 45.77 -50.03
CA LEU A 179 -10.82 46.10 -48.61
C LEU A 179 -11.74 45.13 -47.87
N VAL A 180 -12.82 44.68 -48.49
CA VAL A 180 -13.73 43.66 -47.92
C VAL A 180 -13.06 42.29 -47.83
N THR A 181 -12.37 41.83 -48.88
CA THR A 181 -11.66 40.54 -48.84
C THR A 181 -10.49 40.56 -47.85
N ALA A 182 -9.74 41.66 -47.75
CA ALA A 182 -8.71 41.84 -46.74
C ALA A 182 -9.28 41.82 -45.30
N ALA A 183 -10.42 42.47 -45.06
CA ALA A 183 -11.08 42.45 -43.76
C ALA A 183 -11.58 41.04 -43.38
N ILE A 184 -12.12 40.27 -44.34
CA ILE A 184 -12.52 38.87 -44.12
C ILE A 184 -11.28 38.01 -43.82
N ALA A 185 -10.21 38.14 -44.60
CA ALA A 185 -8.96 37.40 -44.39
C ALA A 185 -8.33 37.70 -43.02
N ALA A 186 -8.30 38.97 -42.60
CA ALA A 186 -7.83 39.36 -41.27
C ALA A 186 -8.71 38.77 -40.14
N GLY A 187 -10.03 38.71 -40.33
CA GLY A 187 -10.96 38.06 -39.39
C GLY A 187 -10.71 36.56 -39.25
N VAL A 188 -10.57 35.84 -40.37
CA VAL A 188 -10.26 34.40 -40.39
C VAL A 188 -8.89 34.12 -39.78
N ALA A 189 -7.87 34.91 -40.13
CA ALA A 189 -6.52 34.78 -39.56
C ALA A 189 -6.52 35.01 -38.04
N GLN A 190 -7.29 35.99 -37.54
CA GLN A 190 -7.42 36.22 -36.09
C GLN A 190 -8.08 35.02 -35.38
N VAL A 191 -9.14 34.44 -35.95
CA VAL A 191 -9.81 33.25 -35.39
C VAL A 191 -8.88 32.04 -35.40
N PHE A 192 -8.17 31.80 -36.50
CA PHE A 192 -7.20 30.71 -36.60
C PHE A 192 -6.05 30.85 -35.59
N MET A 193 -5.41 32.03 -35.53
CA MET A 193 -4.34 32.31 -34.56
C MET A 193 -4.82 32.14 -33.11
N ARG A 194 -6.04 32.59 -32.78
CA ARG A 194 -6.63 32.41 -31.45
C ARG A 194 -6.84 30.93 -31.13
N ARG A 195 -7.39 30.15 -32.07
CA ARG A 195 -7.62 28.70 -31.88
C ARG A 195 -6.31 27.94 -31.71
N GLN A 196 -5.29 28.27 -32.51
CA GLN A 196 -3.99 27.62 -32.44
C GLN A 196 -3.23 27.98 -31.15
N TRP A 197 -3.32 29.23 -30.68
CA TRP A 197 -2.72 29.62 -29.40
C TRP A 197 -3.44 29.01 -28.19
N LEU A 198 -4.77 28.85 -28.26
CA LEU A 198 -5.55 28.16 -27.23
C LEU A 198 -5.22 26.65 -27.20
N ARG A 199 -5.12 25.99 -28.36
CA ARG A 199 -4.63 24.60 -28.46
C ARG A 199 -3.21 24.46 -27.91
N TYR A 200 -2.30 25.40 -28.20
CA TYR A 200 -0.95 25.43 -27.65
C TYR A 200 -0.95 25.55 -26.12
N ARG A 201 -1.73 26.49 -25.55
CA ARG A 201 -1.85 26.65 -24.09
C ARG A 201 -2.45 25.41 -23.39
N ARG A 202 -3.37 24.69 -24.04
CA ARG A 202 -3.89 23.40 -23.52
C ARG A 202 -2.85 22.28 -23.50
N HIS A 203 -2.06 22.12 -24.57
CA HIS A 203 -0.95 21.16 -24.57
C HIS A 203 0.11 21.53 -23.51
N GLN A 204 0.39 22.83 -23.38
CA GLN A 204 1.26 23.35 -22.32
C GLN A 204 0.72 23.02 -20.92
N ALA A 205 -0.58 23.17 -20.68
CA ALA A 205 -1.22 22.82 -19.41
C ALA A 205 -1.06 21.33 -19.06
N LEU A 206 -1.27 20.43 -20.02
CA LEU A 206 -1.03 18.99 -19.80
C LEU A 206 0.44 18.71 -19.45
N SER A 207 1.40 19.30 -20.17
CA SER A 207 2.83 19.10 -19.89
C SER A 207 3.31 19.68 -18.56
N GLU A 208 2.69 20.78 -18.08
CA GLU A 208 3.03 21.39 -16.79
C GLU A 208 2.39 20.60 -15.63
N VAL A 209 1.20 19.99 -15.81
CA VAL A 209 0.60 19.09 -14.82
C VAL A 209 1.38 17.78 -14.70
N THR A 210 1.80 17.15 -15.79
CA THR A 210 2.57 15.89 -15.68
C THR A 210 3.91 16.10 -14.98
N ALA A 211 4.61 17.21 -15.28
CA ALA A 211 5.81 17.62 -14.55
C ALA A 211 5.52 17.96 -13.08
N PHE A 212 4.38 18.60 -12.79
CA PHE A 212 3.95 18.89 -11.42
C PHE A 212 3.72 17.61 -10.60
N VAL A 213 3.10 16.59 -11.20
CA VAL A 213 2.86 15.30 -10.52
C VAL A 213 4.18 14.64 -10.12
N SER A 214 5.17 14.55 -11.03
CA SER A 214 6.48 13.98 -10.67
C SER A 214 7.21 14.82 -9.62
N ASN A 215 7.23 16.15 -9.77
CA ASN A 215 7.90 17.05 -8.82
C ASN A 215 7.30 16.99 -7.41
N ALA A 216 5.96 16.86 -7.30
CA ALA A 216 5.27 16.73 -6.03
C ALA A 216 5.59 15.39 -5.33
N HIS A 217 5.59 14.26 -6.06
CA HIS A 217 5.96 12.96 -5.48
C HIS A 217 7.42 12.90 -5.02
N GLU A 218 8.34 13.49 -5.78
CA GLU A 218 9.75 13.57 -5.40
C GLU A 218 9.94 14.41 -4.12
N PHE A 219 9.24 15.54 -4.01
CA PHE A 219 9.26 16.38 -2.81
C PHE A 219 8.61 15.71 -1.58
N ASP A 220 7.49 15.01 -1.75
CA ASP A 220 6.84 14.24 -0.67
C ASP A 220 7.74 13.12 -0.15
N SER A 221 8.37 12.37 -1.06
CA SER A 221 9.30 11.29 -0.75
C SER A 221 10.47 11.80 0.08
N ALA A 222 11.11 12.89 -0.35
CA ALA A 222 12.23 13.50 0.37
C ALA A 222 11.78 14.13 1.71
N THR A 223 10.61 14.76 1.77
CA THR A 223 10.00 15.31 2.99
C THR A 223 9.75 14.20 4.03
N SER A 224 9.18 13.07 3.60
CA SER A 224 8.94 11.90 4.44
C SER A 224 10.24 11.28 4.94
N ALA A 225 11.23 11.11 4.06
CA ALA A 225 12.57 10.62 4.42
C ALA A 225 13.26 11.53 5.46
N ALA A 226 13.17 12.85 5.32
CA ALA A 226 13.73 13.79 6.30
C ALA A 226 13.03 13.69 7.67
N ILE A 227 11.70 13.61 7.71
CA ILE A 227 10.94 13.43 8.95
C ILE A 227 11.29 12.09 9.62
N ALA A 228 11.43 11.02 8.84
CA ALA A 228 11.83 9.70 9.31
C ALA A 228 13.27 9.70 9.88
N LEU A 229 14.25 10.27 9.17
CA LEU A 229 15.64 10.35 9.62
C LEU A 229 15.78 11.16 10.91
N ILE A 230 15.05 12.28 11.04
CA ILE A 230 15.01 13.08 12.27
C ILE A 230 14.45 12.24 13.43
N GLN A 231 13.38 11.47 13.20
CA GLN A 231 12.76 10.60 14.20
C GLN A 231 13.67 9.42 14.59
N GLU A 232 14.39 8.81 13.64
CA GLU A 232 15.37 7.74 13.92
C GLU A 232 16.55 8.23 14.74
N VAL A 233 17.17 9.35 14.37
CA VAL A 233 18.29 9.94 15.13
C VAL A 233 17.85 10.36 16.53
N GLU A 234 16.63 10.85 16.68
CA GLU A 234 16.06 11.20 17.99
C GLU A 234 15.80 9.95 18.86
N LEU A 235 15.30 8.85 18.29
CA LEU A 235 15.16 7.56 19.00
C LEU A 235 16.52 6.96 19.41
N VAL A 236 17.50 6.96 18.50
CA VAL A 236 18.85 6.42 18.75
C VAL A 236 19.60 7.22 19.80
N SER A 237 19.56 8.56 19.75
CA SER A 237 20.22 9.41 20.75
C SER A 237 19.61 9.29 22.15
N ARG A 238 18.33 8.94 22.25
CA ARG A 238 17.63 8.59 23.50
C ARG A 238 17.88 7.13 23.96
N GLY A 239 18.68 6.36 23.23
CA GLY A 239 19.07 4.99 23.60
C GLY A 239 18.08 3.89 23.19
N TYR A 240 17.03 4.20 22.42
CA TYR A 240 16.14 3.18 21.87
C TYR A 240 16.83 2.39 20.76
N ARG A 241 16.57 1.08 20.69
CA ARG A 241 17.01 0.25 19.57
C ARG A 241 16.09 0.47 18.38
N LEU A 242 16.67 0.61 17.19
CA LEU A 242 15.95 0.63 15.92
C LEU A 242 15.28 -0.74 15.66
N SER A 243 14.04 -0.88 16.09
CA SER A 243 13.10 -1.93 15.68
C SER A 243 12.01 -1.31 14.82
N ALA A 244 11.67 -1.94 13.69
CA ALA A 244 10.44 -1.62 12.97
C ALA A 244 9.29 -2.51 13.50
N PRO A 245 8.08 -1.97 13.74
CA PRO A 245 7.73 -0.55 13.71
C PRO A 245 8.33 0.25 14.88
N LEU A 246 8.55 1.55 14.67
CA LEU A 246 9.02 2.48 15.71
C LEU A 246 7.91 2.71 16.75
N PRO A 247 8.23 2.87 18.05
CA PRO A 247 7.21 3.03 19.09
C PRO A 247 6.45 4.37 18.98
N PRO A 248 5.16 4.41 19.40
CA PRO A 248 4.35 5.63 19.34
C PRO A 248 4.91 6.76 20.22
N ILE A 249 4.92 7.97 19.65
CA ILE A 249 5.74 9.12 20.11
C ILE A 249 5.19 9.78 21.39
N SER A 250 3.96 9.47 21.81
CA SER A 250 3.23 10.11 22.92
C SER A 250 3.85 9.99 24.32
N ARG A 251 5.05 9.40 24.45
CA ARG A 251 5.88 9.35 25.66
C ARG A 251 7.25 10.05 25.51
N MET A 252 7.49 10.82 24.45
CA MET A 252 8.81 11.34 24.10
C MET A 252 9.01 12.85 24.32
N GLU A 253 7.98 13.68 24.42
CA GLU A 253 8.17 15.15 24.37
C GLU A 253 8.66 15.78 25.71
N ASP A 254 8.56 15.08 26.85
CA ASP A 254 8.90 15.64 28.17
C ASP A 254 10.41 15.75 28.46
N ARG A 255 10.96 16.94 28.17
CA ARG A 255 12.18 17.63 28.70
C ARG A 255 13.37 17.80 27.75
N THR A 256 13.54 19.05 27.31
CA THR A 256 14.83 19.80 27.29
C THR A 256 16.12 18.96 27.20
N GLN A 257 16.41 18.44 26.01
CA GLN A 257 17.74 17.92 25.65
C GLN A 257 18.15 18.45 24.26
N THR A 258 19.44 18.41 23.97
CA THR A 258 20.03 19.02 22.77
C THR A 258 19.47 18.41 21.48
N ARG A 259 18.66 19.21 20.75
CA ARG A 259 18.04 18.83 19.47
C ARG A 259 19.14 18.44 18.47
N ARG A 260 19.01 17.28 17.82
CA ARG A 260 19.96 16.76 16.82
C ARG A 260 19.39 16.89 15.40
N CYS A 261 20.27 16.87 14.39
CA CYS A 261 19.95 17.15 12.98
C CYS A 261 19.42 18.58 12.71
N VAL A 262 19.93 19.60 13.43
CA VAL A 262 19.48 21.00 13.33
C VAL A 262 19.54 21.52 11.88
N ARG A 263 20.63 21.26 11.13
CA ARG A 263 20.73 21.62 9.70
C ARG A 263 19.57 21.09 8.86
N LEU A 264 19.12 19.85 9.11
CA LEU A 264 18.04 19.21 8.36
C LEU A 264 16.66 19.69 8.82
N ARG A 265 16.44 19.84 10.14
CA ARG A 265 15.20 20.42 10.71
C ARG A 265 14.94 21.81 10.14
N LYS A 266 15.96 22.67 10.15
CA LYS A 266 15.91 24.03 9.61
C LYS A 266 15.67 24.06 8.11
N ALA A 267 16.35 23.20 7.35
CA ALA A 267 16.13 23.08 5.90
C ALA A 267 14.71 22.62 5.58
N LEU A 268 14.20 21.60 6.27
CA LEU A 268 12.84 21.09 6.12
C LEU A 268 11.78 22.15 6.46
N ARG A 269 11.93 22.87 7.59
CA ARG A 269 11.05 24.01 7.94
C ARG A 269 11.00 25.05 6.83
N VAL A 270 12.18 25.45 6.31
CA VAL A 270 12.28 26.48 5.28
C VAL A 270 11.70 26.01 3.95
N CYS A 271 12.00 24.79 3.49
CA CYS A 271 11.42 24.22 2.28
C CYS A 271 9.90 24.10 2.38
N LEU A 272 9.35 23.61 3.50
CA LEU A 272 7.90 23.53 3.71
C LEU A 272 7.25 24.92 3.74
N ALA A 273 7.89 25.94 4.33
CA ALA A 273 7.38 27.31 4.36
C ALA A 273 7.40 27.98 2.96
N GLU A 274 8.51 27.85 2.23
CA GLU A 274 8.67 28.38 0.86
C GLU A 274 7.62 27.77 -0.08
N VAL A 275 7.41 26.45 -0.01
CA VAL A 275 6.43 25.75 -0.84
C VAL A 275 4.99 26.06 -0.40
N LEU A 276 4.67 26.02 0.90
CA LEU A 276 3.31 26.33 1.38
C LEU A 276 2.86 27.74 0.97
N GLN A 277 3.76 28.73 1.02
CA GLN A 277 3.48 30.08 0.54
C GLN A 277 3.22 30.13 -0.97
N ALA A 278 3.98 29.39 -1.79
CA ALA A 278 3.77 29.32 -3.23
C ALA A 278 2.43 28.66 -3.60
N TYR A 279 2.02 27.63 -2.86
CA TYR A 279 0.73 26.97 -3.04
C TYR A 279 -0.46 27.84 -2.61
N ASP A 280 -0.38 28.57 -1.49
CA ASP A 280 -1.42 29.51 -1.04
C ASP A 280 -1.67 30.65 -2.04
N GLN A 281 -0.60 31.29 -2.52
CA GLN A 281 -0.67 32.32 -3.56
C GLN A 281 -1.30 31.76 -4.85
N THR A 282 -0.91 30.54 -5.23
CA THR A 282 -1.41 29.88 -6.44
C THR A 282 -2.88 29.49 -6.32
N PHE A 283 -3.29 28.92 -5.17
CA PHE A 283 -4.69 28.60 -4.87
C PHE A 283 -5.55 29.86 -4.93
N THR A 284 -5.11 30.96 -4.31
CA THR A 284 -5.81 32.25 -4.34
C THR A 284 -6.01 32.77 -5.77
N VAL A 285 -5.01 32.64 -6.63
CA VAL A 285 -5.08 33.07 -8.04
C VAL A 285 -5.97 32.15 -8.89
N VAL A 286 -5.86 30.83 -8.74
CA VAL A 286 -6.67 29.85 -9.51
C VAL A 286 -8.14 29.85 -9.06
N LYS A 287 -8.40 30.02 -7.76
CA LYS A 287 -9.76 30.11 -7.19
C LYS A 287 -10.59 31.25 -7.78
N GLY A 288 -9.94 32.32 -8.26
CA GLY A 288 -10.59 33.42 -8.99
C GLY A 288 -11.14 33.04 -10.38
N PHE A 289 -10.82 31.85 -10.89
CA PHE A 289 -11.21 31.36 -12.22
C PHE A 289 -11.96 30.00 -12.22
N SER A 290 -11.91 29.26 -11.10
CA SER A 290 -12.67 28.03 -10.88
C SER A 290 -14.17 28.28 -10.70
N GLU A 291 -15.00 27.31 -11.06
CA GLU A 291 -16.45 27.38 -10.81
C GLU A 291 -16.76 26.99 -9.35
N GLN A 292 -17.34 27.91 -8.59
CA GLN A 292 -17.50 27.79 -7.13
C GLN A 292 -18.27 26.53 -6.70
N LEU A 293 -19.31 26.13 -7.45
CA LEU A 293 -20.11 24.93 -7.15
C LEU A 293 -19.34 23.62 -7.42
N ASP A 294 -18.50 23.59 -8.47
CA ASP A 294 -17.61 22.45 -8.73
C ASP A 294 -16.50 22.41 -7.67
N LEU A 295 -15.99 23.56 -7.22
CA LEU A 295 -14.97 23.65 -6.16
C LEU A 295 -15.48 23.15 -4.80
N GLU A 296 -16.66 23.61 -4.37
CA GLU A 296 -17.33 23.13 -3.14
C GLU A 296 -17.51 21.60 -3.20
N LYS A 297 -18.07 21.10 -4.32
CA LYS A 297 -18.22 19.68 -4.58
C LYS A 297 -16.88 18.90 -4.59
N TYR A 298 -15.78 19.49 -5.04
CA TYR A 298 -14.46 18.84 -4.97
C TYR A 298 -13.88 18.84 -3.55
N PHE A 299 -14.22 19.82 -2.69
CA PHE A 299 -13.89 19.74 -1.27
C PHE A 299 -14.67 18.63 -0.56
N ASP A 300 -15.96 18.47 -0.87
CA ASP A 300 -16.80 17.35 -0.39
C ASP A 300 -16.25 15.98 -0.84
N ILE A 301 -15.81 15.86 -2.10
CA ILE A 301 -15.29 14.60 -2.68
C ILE A 301 -13.92 14.18 -2.10
N TYR A 302 -13.14 15.12 -1.54
CA TYR A 302 -11.78 14.86 -1.05
C TYR A 302 -11.59 15.16 0.44
N ASP A 303 -12.68 15.20 1.21
CA ASP A 303 -12.72 15.41 2.66
C ASP A 303 -11.87 16.62 3.11
N VAL A 304 -12.17 17.80 2.56
CA VAL A 304 -11.49 19.07 2.89
C VAL A 304 -12.44 19.94 3.72
N SER A 305 -12.34 19.88 5.05
CA SER A 305 -13.27 20.61 5.93
C SER A 305 -12.91 22.10 6.05
N ASP A 306 -13.89 22.94 6.42
CA ASP A 306 -13.66 24.37 6.73
C ASP A 306 -12.58 24.60 7.79
N LEU A 307 -12.39 23.63 8.71
CA LEU A 307 -11.33 23.67 9.72
C LEU A 307 -9.95 23.46 9.07
N ASP A 308 -9.83 22.50 8.16
CA ASP A 308 -8.58 22.22 7.43
C ASP A 308 -8.21 23.39 6.49
N ILE A 309 -9.21 23.98 5.83
CA ILE A 309 -9.07 25.19 5.01
C ILE A 309 -8.51 26.33 5.87
N SER A 310 -9.08 26.55 7.06
CA SER A 310 -8.67 27.60 7.99
C SER A 310 -7.28 27.36 8.58
N ASP A 311 -6.96 26.13 8.99
CA ASP A 311 -5.68 25.76 9.60
C ASP A 311 -4.52 25.84 8.59
N ALA A 312 -4.74 25.44 7.34
CA ALA A 312 -3.77 25.56 6.26
C ALA A 312 -3.54 27.04 5.85
N GLN A 313 -4.59 27.86 5.76
CA GLN A 313 -4.48 29.30 5.47
C GLN A 313 -3.83 30.10 6.61
N HIS A 314 -3.88 29.61 7.85
CA HIS A 314 -3.17 30.23 8.98
C HIS A 314 -1.63 30.14 8.89
N GLY A 315 -1.08 29.38 7.94
CA GLY A 315 0.35 29.32 7.64
C GLY A 315 1.20 28.74 8.77
N LEU A 316 2.47 29.14 8.85
CA LEU A 316 3.39 28.75 9.91
C LEU A 316 3.52 29.86 10.96
N VAL A 317 2.53 29.92 11.87
CA VAL A 317 2.55 30.81 13.04
C VAL A 317 3.81 30.55 13.87
N GLU A 318 4.56 31.62 14.18
CA GLU A 318 5.79 31.54 14.99
C GLU A 318 5.47 31.50 16.49
N SER A 319 4.87 30.39 16.94
CA SER A 319 4.78 30.04 18.35
C SER A 319 6.13 29.51 18.84
N ASP A 320 6.92 30.43 19.42
CA ASP A 320 8.27 30.23 19.98
C ASP A 320 9.36 29.82 18.94
N PRO A 321 10.43 30.62 18.77
CA PRO A 321 11.53 30.29 17.86
C PRO A 321 12.31 29.03 18.28
N GLU A 322 12.15 28.53 19.52
CA GLU A 322 12.69 27.23 19.88
C GLU A 322 11.83 26.08 19.33
N ASP A 323 10.54 26.01 19.63
CA ASP A 323 9.69 24.88 19.19
C ASP A 323 9.32 24.91 17.69
N ALA A 324 9.66 26.00 17.01
CA ALA A 324 9.68 26.14 15.56
C ALA A 324 10.40 24.99 14.78
N GLU A 325 11.34 24.28 15.41
CA GLU A 325 12.10 23.14 14.83
C GLU A 325 11.82 21.79 15.53
N SER A 326 10.75 21.67 16.31
CA SER A 326 10.33 20.40 16.92
C SER A 326 9.82 19.39 15.86
N LEU A 327 9.90 18.09 16.15
CA LEU A 327 9.38 17.05 15.24
C LEU A 327 7.87 17.20 15.02
N ARG A 328 7.14 17.68 16.03
CA ARG A 328 5.72 17.98 15.99
C ARG A 328 5.38 19.16 15.10
N THR A 329 6.07 20.30 15.22
CA THR A 329 5.81 21.44 14.32
C THR A 329 6.20 21.14 12.88
N LEU A 330 7.25 20.32 12.64
CA LEU A 330 7.61 19.84 11.30
C LEU A 330 6.53 18.89 10.71
N LYS A 331 5.92 18.01 11.50
CA LYS A 331 4.79 17.17 11.04
C LYS A 331 3.51 17.98 10.79
N ILE A 332 3.23 19.00 11.59
CA ILE A 332 2.11 19.93 11.37
C ILE A 332 2.35 20.81 10.13
N ALA A 333 3.59 21.27 9.91
CA ALA A 333 3.98 21.98 8.69
C ALA A 333 3.74 21.12 7.44
N ALA A 334 4.10 19.84 7.51
CA ALA A 334 3.84 18.88 6.44
C ALA A 334 2.34 18.64 6.25
N SER A 335 1.53 18.42 7.29
CA SER A 335 0.08 18.19 7.11
C SER A 335 -0.63 19.41 6.51
N ARG A 336 -0.33 20.62 6.98
CA ARG A 336 -0.82 21.88 6.39
C ARG A 336 -0.44 22.02 4.91
N PHE A 337 0.79 21.64 4.53
CA PHE A 337 1.21 21.62 3.13
C PHE A 337 0.39 20.64 2.28
N HIS A 338 0.15 19.41 2.76
CA HIS A 338 -0.67 18.42 2.03
C HIS A 338 -2.12 18.93 1.85
N THR A 339 -2.71 19.54 2.88
CA THR A 339 -4.03 20.19 2.80
C THR A 339 -4.04 21.36 1.82
N MET A 340 -3.04 22.24 1.85
CA MET A 340 -2.91 23.36 0.91
C MET A 340 -2.74 22.86 -0.54
N ARG A 341 -2.03 21.75 -0.76
CA ARG A 341 -1.98 21.06 -2.06
C ARG A 341 -3.34 20.50 -2.47
N LYS A 342 -4.07 19.81 -1.58
CA LYS A 342 -5.44 19.35 -1.89
C LYS A 342 -6.30 20.51 -2.38
N MET A 343 -6.30 21.64 -1.65
CA MET A 343 -7.05 22.84 -2.04
C MET A 343 -6.65 23.39 -3.42
N ALA A 344 -5.35 23.52 -3.69
CA ALA A 344 -4.84 23.97 -4.99
C ALA A 344 -5.23 23.02 -6.14
N LEU A 345 -5.19 21.71 -5.92
CA LEU A 345 -5.60 20.70 -6.90
C LEU A 345 -7.13 20.70 -7.13
N CYS A 346 -7.95 20.88 -6.10
CA CYS A 346 -9.40 21.03 -6.25
C CYS A 346 -9.76 22.28 -7.06
N ALA A 347 -9.06 23.40 -6.84
CA ALA A 347 -9.23 24.62 -7.64
C ALA A 347 -8.83 24.42 -9.11
N LEU A 348 -7.82 23.60 -9.40
CA LEU A 348 -7.45 23.21 -10.77
C LEU A 348 -8.45 22.25 -11.41
N LEU A 349 -9.01 21.30 -10.65
CA LEU A 349 -10.08 20.41 -11.12
C LEU A 349 -11.36 21.19 -11.46
N ALA A 350 -11.71 22.21 -10.67
CA ALA A 350 -12.85 23.10 -10.87
C ALA A 350 -12.68 24.14 -12.00
N LEU A 351 -11.66 24.01 -12.86
CA LEU A 351 -11.53 24.77 -14.10
C LEU A 351 -12.33 24.13 -15.24
N ASP A 352 -12.97 24.97 -16.05
CA ASP A 352 -13.73 24.58 -17.25
C ASP A 352 -13.06 25.04 -18.56
N ALA A 353 -13.50 24.45 -19.69
CA ALA A 353 -13.09 24.78 -21.04
C ALA A 353 -14.29 24.96 -22.00
N SER A 354 -15.32 25.73 -21.61
CA SER A 354 -16.52 26.07 -22.40
C SER A 354 -16.26 26.57 -23.84
N GLY A 355 -15.06 27.05 -24.14
CA GLY A 355 -14.68 27.75 -25.36
C GLY A 355 -14.87 29.27 -25.27
N ASP A 356 -15.15 29.80 -24.07
CA ASP A 356 -15.53 31.19 -23.89
C ASP A 356 -14.40 32.20 -24.09
N SER A 357 -14.79 33.48 -24.15
CA SER A 357 -13.81 34.55 -24.34
C SER A 357 -12.80 34.69 -23.19
N SER A 358 -13.13 34.15 -22.02
CA SER A 358 -12.33 34.04 -20.79
C SER A 358 -11.39 32.84 -20.73
N ASP A 359 -11.67 31.74 -21.44
CA ASP A 359 -10.90 30.49 -21.34
C ASP A 359 -9.42 30.67 -21.61
N LEU A 360 -9.09 31.55 -22.56
CA LEU A 360 -7.72 31.85 -22.87
C LEU A 360 -6.97 32.44 -21.67
N MET A 361 -7.63 33.26 -20.85
CA MET A 361 -7.07 33.79 -19.60
C MET A 361 -7.05 32.73 -18.49
N ARG A 362 -8.15 31.98 -18.30
CA ARG A 362 -8.24 30.85 -17.34
C ARG A 362 -7.03 29.92 -17.51
N TRP A 363 -6.79 29.47 -18.74
CA TRP A 363 -5.76 28.49 -19.07
C TRP A 363 -4.34 29.08 -19.20
N THR A 364 -4.16 30.38 -19.47
CA THR A 364 -2.84 31.02 -19.25
C THR A 364 -2.49 31.10 -17.77
N THR A 365 -3.46 31.48 -16.92
CA THR A 365 -3.25 31.58 -15.48
C THR A 365 -2.99 30.22 -14.85
N ALA A 366 -3.73 29.17 -15.24
CA ALA A 366 -3.47 27.80 -14.77
C ALA A 366 -2.07 27.28 -15.16
N VAL A 367 -1.60 27.58 -16.38
CA VAL A 367 -0.24 27.23 -16.84
C VAL A 367 0.84 27.97 -16.05
N GLU A 368 0.65 29.27 -15.82
CA GLU A 368 1.62 30.11 -15.12
C GLU A 368 1.67 29.81 -13.62
N ALA A 369 0.52 29.45 -13.03
CA ALA A 369 0.38 28.83 -11.71
C ALA A 369 1.17 27.52 -11.59
N LEU A 370 0.87 26.52 -12.43
CA LEU A 370 1.55 25.20 -12.40
C LEU A 370 3.07 25.35 -12.57
N ARG A 371 3.51 26.25 -13.44
CA ARG A 371 4.93 26.55 -13.64
C ARG A 371 5.60 27.16 -12.40
N ALA A 372 4.91 28.04 -11.68
CA ALA A 372 5.42 28.60 -10.43
C ALA A 372 5.54 27.53 -9.33
N LEU A 373 4.54 26.64 -9.22
CA LEU A 373 4.59 25.48 -8.32
C LEU A 373 5.70 24.50 -8.69
N ASN A 374 5.90 24.21 -9.98
CA ASN A 374 6.99 23.38 -10.49
C ASN A 374 8.36 23.94 -10.06
N LEU A 375 8.59 25.24 -10.28
CA LEU A 375 9.86 25.89 -9.96
C LEU A 375 10.13 25.90 -8.44
N SER A 376 9.12 26.24 -7.63
CA SER A 376 9.23 26.24 -6.16
C SER A 376 9.48 24.83 -5.62
N THR A 377 8.63 23.87 -5.97
CA THR A 377 8.69 22.48 -5.47
C THR A 377 10.02 21.82 -5.85
N SER A 378 10.47 21.96 -7.11
CA SER A 378 11.75 21.40 -7.58
C SER A 378 12.96 22.04 -6.89
N SER A 379 12.95 23.37 -6.69
CA SER A 379 14.04 24.06 -6.00
C SER A 379 14.15 23.65 -4.52
N SER A 380 13.02 23.53 -3.82
CA SER A 380 12.97 23.07 -2.43
C SER A 380 13.28 21.58 -2.29
N PHE A 381 12.95 20.75 -3.29
CA PHE A 381 13.35 19.34 -3.36
C PHE A 381 14.87 19.18 -3.47
N GLU A 382 15.54 19.80 -4.46
CA GLU A 382 17.00 19.65 -4.61
C GLU A 382 17.78 20.19 -3.39
N ARG A 383 17.29 21.27 -2.78
CA ARG A 383 17.83 21.83 -1.52
C ARG A 383 17.73 20.86 -0.34
N LEU A 384 16.68 20.05 -0.29
CA LEU A 384 16.45 19.08 0.79
C LEU A 384 17.17 17.75 0.52
N LYS A 385 17.13 17.28 -0.74
CA LYS A 385 17.84 16.11 -1.28
C LYS A 385 19.35 16.19 -1.13
N THR A 386 19.95 17.36 -1.41
CA THR A 386 21.40 17.58 -1.18
C THR A 386 21.77 17.40 0.30
N ILE A 387 21.01 18.00 1.22
CA ILE A 387 21.24 17.90 2.67
C ILE A 387 20.96 16.48 3.20
N LEU A 388 19.97 15.76 2.65
CA LEU A 388 19.78 14.33 2.92
C LEU A 388 20.99 13.51 2.47
N SER A 389 21.47 13.68 1.23
CA SER A 389 22.61 12.91 0.71
C SER A 389 23.93 13.18 1.44
N GLU A 390 24.10 14.36 2.06
CA GLU A 390 25.21 14.63 2.99
C GLU A 390 25.13 13.75 4.26
N GLN A 391 23.91 13.45 4.75
CA GLN A 391 23.67 12.73 5.99
C GLN A 391 23.48 11.20 5.81
N GLU A 392 22.98 10.75 4.66
CA GLU A 392 22.74 9.32 4.33
C GLU A 392 23.98 8.54 3.88
N SER A 393 25.19 8.98 4.23
CA SER A 393 26.46 8.52 3.64
C SER A 393 26.91 7.09 4.03
N PHE A 394 26.20 6.07 3.54
CA PHE A 394 26.73 4.79 3.04
C PHE A 394 25.61 3.95 2.37
N PRO A 395 25.64 3.72 1.04
CA PRO A 395 24.58 3.00 0.34
C PRO A 395 24.51 1.52 0.73
N THR A 396 23.31 1.03 1.04
CA THR A 396 23.07 -0.41 1.22
C THR A 396 23.01 -1.11 -0.14
N PRO A 397 23.87 -2.10 -0.42
CA PRO A 397 23.82 -2.81 -1.70
C PRO A 397 22.50 -3.59 -1.83
N PRO A 398 21.84 -3.57 -2.99
CA PRO A 398 20.53 -4.21 -3.17
C PRO A 398 20.62 -5.72 -2.99
N THR A 399 19.66 -6.30 -2.26
CA THR A 399 19.60 -7.75 -2.02
C THR A 399 19.28 -8.50 -3.33
N PRO A 400 20.15 -9.41 -3.83
CA PRO A 400 19.95 -10.05 -5.12
C PRO A 400 18.75 -11.01 -5.12
N ARG A 401 17.90 -10.88 -6.13
CA ARG A 401 16.67 -11.66 -6.35
C ARG A 401 16.97 -13.06 -6.92
N MET A 402 17.30 -14.02 -6.05
CA MET A 402 17.25 -15.46 -6.36
C MET A 402 16.90 -16.28 -5.10
N PRO A 403 16.08 -17.35 -5.21
CA PRO A 403 15.87 -18.32 -4.14
C PRO A 403 17.11 -19.19 -3.93
N LEU A 404 17.37 -19.62 -2.69
CA LEU A 404 18.60 -20.32 -2.31
C LEU A 404 18.31 -21.52 -1.38
N THR A 405 19.12 -22.57 -1.48
CA THR A 405 18.95 -23.80 -0.70
C THR A 405 19.22 -23.62 0.81
N PRO A 406 18.69 -24.51 1.69
CA PRO A 406 18.77 -24.36 3.15
C PRO A 406 20.18 -24.27 3.76
N GLY A 407 21.23 -24.65 3.01
CA GLY A 407 22.61 -24.41 3.39
C GLY A 407 22.98 -22.92 3.31
N ARG A 408 22.62 -22.25 2.20
CA ARG A 408 22.90 -20.82 1.96
C ARG A 408 22.11 -19.90 2.90
N GLU A 409 20.96 -20.33 3.41
CA GLU A 409 20.23 -19.60 4.46
C GLU A 409 20.99 -19.52 5.79
N ARG A 410 21.68 -20.61 6.18
CA ARG A 410 22.52 -20.62 7.40
C ARG A 410 23.73 -19.70 7.27
N TRP A 411 24.33 -19.65 6.07
CA TRP A 411 25.34 -18.65 5.73
C TRP A 411 24.77 -17.22 5.77
N ARG A 412 23.56 -16.97 5.22
CA ARG A 412 22.86 -15.67 5.40
C ARG A 412 22.62 -15.35 6.88
N GLY A 413 22.34 -16.35 7.73
CA GLY A 413 22.25 -16.20 9.19
C GLY A 413 23.56 -15.76 9.86
N GLN A 414 24.72 -16.24 9.37
CA GLN A 414 26.03 -15.76 9.82
C GLN A 414 26.36 -14.37 9.25
N VAL A 415 26.01 -14.08 7.99
CA VAL A 415 26.18 -12.75 7.38
C VAL A 415 25.31 -11.69 8.08
N ARG A 416 24.10 -12.03 8.57
CA ARG A 416 23.29 -11.14 9.41
C ARG A 416 24.00 -10.72 10.71
N LYS A 417 24.99 -11.47 11.21
CA LYS A 417 25.84 -11.00 12.33
C LYS A 417 26.79 -9.87 11.91
N LEU A 418 27.23 -9.84 10.65
CA LEU A 418 27.99 -8.71 10.10
C LEU A 418 27.12 -7.44 9.98
N ASN A 419 25.79 -7.59 9.80
CA ASN A 419 24.88 -6.44 9.88
C ASN A 419 24.83 -5.83 11.28
N SER A 420 25.07 -6.60 12.35
CA SER A 420 25.23 -6.05 13.71
C SER A 420 26.49 -5.19 13.85
N LEU A 421 27.52 -5.45 13.02
CA LEU A 421 28.76 -4.69 12.98
C LEU A 421 28.60 -3.43 12.11
N SER A 422 27.88 -3.49 10.97
CA SER A 422 27.58 -2.28 10.19
C SER A 422 26.65 -1.32 10.92
N THR A 423 25.68 -1.80 11.70
CA THR A 423 24.89 -0.95 12.61
C THR A 423 25.74 -0.38 13.75
N GLY A 424 26.70 -1.14 14.27
CA GLY A 424 27.68 -0.66 15.26
C GLY A 424 28.57 0.46 14.72
N ILE A 425 29.07 0.32 13.48
CA ILE A 425 29.81 1.37 12.77
C ILE A 425 28.94 2.62 12.60
N ARG A 426 27.69 2.49 12.14
CA ARG A 426 26.78 3.63 11.98
C ARG A 426 26.51 4.36 13.30
N GLY A 427 26.33 3.64 14.41
CA GLY A 427 26.17 4.24 15.74
C GLY A 427 27.41 5.03 16.20
N LEU A 428 28.60 4.46 15.98
CA LEU A 428 29.87 5.12 16.31
C LEU A 428 30.13 6.35 15.41
N GLN A 429 29.84 6.24 14.11
CA GLN A 429 29.92 7.35 13.14
C GLN A 429 28.98 8.50 13.53
N ALA A 430 27.74 8.18 13.94
CA ALA A 430 26.79 9.18 14.44
C ALA A 430 27.30 9.88 15.72
N LYS A 431 27.83 9.13 16.70
CA LYS A 431 28.45 9.72 17.90
C LYS A 431 29.67 10.58 17.58
N LEU A 432 30.52 10.18 16.64
CA LEU A 432 31.71 10.95 16.25
C LEU A 432 31.34 12.27 15.54
N GLN A 433 30.33 12.24 14.67
CA GLN A 433 29.82 13.44 14.00
C GLN A 433 29.11 14.37 15.00
N LEU A 434 28.38 13.80 15.96
CA LEU A 434 27.73 14.52 17.05
C LEU A 434 28.76 15.20 17.97
N LEU A 435 29.82 14.49 18.38
CA LEU A 435 30.93 15.04 19.17
C LEU A 435 31.58 16.22 18.44
N ARG A 436 31.79 16.10 17.12
CA ARG A 436 32.33 17.18 16.28
C ARG A 436 31.39 18.37 16.17
N GLU A 437 30.10 18.17 15.93
CA GLU A 437 29.10 19.25 15.87
C GLU A 437 28.99 19.96 17.23
N GLU A 438 29.07 19.20 18.34
CA GLU A 438 29.04 19.74 19.70
C GLU A 438 30.34 20.50 20.05
N SER A 439 31.51 20.04 19.58
CA SER A 439 32.78 20.75 19.77
C SER A 439 32.92 21.99 18.90
N ASP A 440 32.51 21.91 17.63
CA ASP A 440 32.54 23.05 16.71
C ASP A 440 31.53 24.12 17.18
N ARG A 441 30.42 23.73 17.83
CA ARG A 441 29.49 24.68 18.43
C ARG A 441 30.06 25.37 19.68
N THR A 442 30.55 24.63 20.67
CA THR A 442 31.07 25.24 21.92
C THR A 442 32.30 26.11 21.67
N LEU A 443 33.16 25.77 20.71
CA LEU A 443 34.28 26.64 20.28
C LEU A 443 33.84 27.98 19.67
N ASN A 444 32.60 28.09 19.20
CA ASN A 444 32.04 29.33 18.62
C ASN A 444 31.04 30.05 19.56
N GLU A 445 30.48 29.37 20.57
CA GLU A 445 29.38 29.88 21.42
C GLU A 445 29.75 30.14 22.89
N SER A 446 30.87 29.64 23.43
CA SER A 446 31.18 29.74 24.88
C SER A 446 32.57 30.28 25.21
N ASP A 447 32.63 31.32 26.05
CA ASP A 447 33.87 31.91 26.58
C ASP A 447 34.59 31.04 27.64
N ASP A 448 33.87 30.17 28.36
CA ASP A 448 34.44 29.35 29.44
C ASP A 448 34.72 27.90 28.97
N ILE A 449 35.99 27.66 28.64
CA ILE A 449 36.50 26.39 28.09
C ILE A 449 36.55 25.27 29.17
N SER A 450 36.24 25.57 30.44
CA SER A 450 36.41 24.65 31.56
C SER A 450 35.49 23.42 31.50
N GLU A 451 34.22 23.58 31.12
CA GLU A 451 33.25 22.47 31.06
C GLU A 451 33.34 21.64 29.77
N MET A 452 33.88 22.23 28.70
CA MET A 452 34.15 21.56 27.42
C MET A 452 35.01 20.30 27.61
N GLY A 453 36.05 20.39 28.45
CA GLY A 453 36.99 19.29 28.68
C GLY A 453 36.37 18.04 29.31
N SER A 454 35.45 18.20 30.27
CA SER A 454 34.79 17.06 30.94
C SER A 454 33.74 16.40 30.03
N ASN A 455 32.93 17.20 29.34
CA ASN A 455 31.94 16.70 28.39
C ASN A 455 32.60 15.94 27.23
N LEU A 456 33.63 16.50 26.59
CA LEU A 456 34.40 15.81 25.56
C LEU A 456 35.03 14.50 26.05
N MET A 457 35.61 14.48 27.26
CA MET A 457 36.18 13.27 27.84
C MET A 457 35.11 12.17 28.00
N SER A 458 33.92 12.51 28.51
CA SER A 458 32.82 11.56 28.68
C SER A 458 32.30 10.99 27.34
N GLN A 459 32.23 11.81 26.29
CA GLN A 459 31.84 11.33 24.96
C GLN A 459 32.95 10.46 24.33
N TYR A 460 34.22 10.81 24.53
CA TYR A 460 35.36 10.03 24.06
C TYR A 460 35.44 8.65 24.77
N GLU A 461 35.17 8.61 26.08
CA GLU A 461 35.03 7.34 26.81
C GLU A 461 33.84 6.52 26.32
N SER A 462 32.69 7.15 25.99
CA SER A 462 31.54 6.46 25.39
C SER A 462 31.88 5.85 24.02
N ILE A 463 32.58 6.58 23.16
CA ILE A 463 33.10 6.05 21.89
C ILE A 463 34.08 4.89 22.15
N GLY A 464 34.91 4.99 23.19
CA GLY A 464 35.80 3.90 23.62
C GLY A 464 35.08 2.65 24.14
N VAL A 465 33.86 2.78 24.69
CA VAL A 465 32.99 1.64 25.05
C VAL A 465 32.36 1.02 23.80
N ASP A 466 31.81 1.83 22.89
CA ASP A 466 31.22 1.34 21.64
C ASP A 466 32.26 0.62 20.77
N LEU A 467 33.49 1.15 20.68
CA LEU A 467 34.57 0.54 19.91
C LEU A 467 34.99 -0.82 20.49
N LYS A 468 34.99 -0.98 21.82
CA LYS A 468 35.18 -2.29 22.49
C LYS A 468 34.03 -3.25 22.17
N ALA A 469 32.78 -2.78 22.22
CA ALA A 469 31.61 -3.60 21.89
C ALA A 469 31.60 -4.05 20.41
N LEU A 470 32.03 -3.17 19.50
CA LEU A 470 32.19 -3.45 18.07
C LEU A 470 33.31 -4.48 17.84
N MET A 471 34.44 -4.34 18.53
CA MET A 471 35.54 -5.31 18.50
C MET A 471 35.09 -6.68 19.04
N GLN A 472 34.35 -6.73 20.15
CA GLN A 472 33.76 -7.97 20.67
C GLN A 472 32.78 -8.59 19.66
N ALA A 473 31.88 -7.81 19.05
CA ALA A 473 30.94 -8.30 18.05
C ALA A 473 31.66 -8.85 16.79
N TRP A 474 32.81 -8.26 16.42
CA TRP A 474 33.69 -8.79 15.38
C TRP A 474 34.32 -10.12 15.78
N GLU A 475 34.84 -10.25 17.00
CA GLU A 475 35.42 -11.50 17.51
C GLU A 475 34.38 -12.62 17.63
N GLU A 476 33.17 -12.32 18.12
CA GLU A 476 32.05 -13.27 18.17
C GLU A 476 31.57 -13.69 16.76
N GLY A 477 31.53 -12.74 15.81
CA GLY A 477 31.23 -13.01 14.41
C GLY A 477 32.28 -13.92 13.76
N LYS A 478 33.57 -13.63 13.98
CA LYS A 478 34.73 -14.40 13.52
C LYS A 478 34.76 -15.81 14.12
N ALA A 479 34.48 -15.96 15.41
CA ALA A 479 34.37 -17.26 16.06
C ALA A 479 33.18 -18.08 15.52
N ALA A 480 32.02 -17.44 15.35
CA ALA A 480 30.83 -18.08 14.77
C ALA A 480 31.03 -18.49 13.29
N LEU A 481 31.87 -17.76 12.54
CA LEU A 481 32.28 -18.10 11.18
C LEU A 481 33.22 -19.32 11.17
N ALA A 482 34.25 -19.33 12.02
CA ALA A 482 35.22 -20.43 12.13
C ALA A 482 34.56 -21.77 12.49
N VAL A 483 33.63 -21.76 13.46
CA VAL A 483 32.83 -22.94 13.83
C VAL A 483 31.91 -23.41 12.69
N GLY A 484 31.46 -22.49 11.83
CA GLY A 484 30.70 -22.84 10.62
C GLY A 484 31.54 -23.58 9.58
N ILE A 485 32.78 -23.14 9.36
CA ILE A 485 33.74 -23.74 8.41
C ILE A 485 34.15 -25.14 8.88
N ASP A 486 34.63 -25.27 10.12
CA ASP A 486 35.07 -26.54 10.72
C ASP A 486 33.96 -27.61 10.69
N ARG A 487 32.71 -27.23 10.98
CA ARG A 487 31.57 -28.16 10.90
C ARG A 487 31.21 -28.56 9.47
N ASN A 488 31.57 -27.77 8.46
CA ASN A 488 31.37 -28.11 7.06
C ASN A 488 32.48 -29.05 6.54
N GLU A 489 33.74 -28.80 6.93
CA GLU A 489 34.89 -29.67 6.63
C GLU A 489 34.70 -31.08 7.23
N LYS A 490 34.15 -31.15 8.46
CA LYS A 490 33.71 -32.40 9.11
C LYS A 490 32.56 -33.11 8.40
N ARG A 491 31.71 -32.40 7.64
CA ARG A 491 30.65 -33.01 6.82
C ARG A 491 31.19 -33.58 5.52
N LEU A 492 32.09 -32.87 4.84
CA LEU A 492 32.75 -33.35 3.63
C LEU A 492 33.56 -34.63 3.89
N SER A 493 34.30 -34.67 5.00
CA SER A 493 35.04 -35.85 5.46
C SER A 493 34.16 -36.98 6.05
N SER A 494 32.84 -36.78 6.17
CA SER A 494 31.87 -37.81 6.56
C SER A 494 31.08 -38.40 5.39
N MET A 495 31.17 -37.83 4.17
CA MET A 495 30.48 -38.34 2.98
C MET A 495 31.35 -39.26 2.11
N SER A 496 32.67 -39.28 2.35
CA SER A 496 33.63 -40.15 1.64
C SER A 496 33.61 -41.61 2.08
N THR A 497 32.78 -41.99 3.06
CA THR A 497 32.69 -43.35 3.63
C THR A 497 31.41 -44.11 3.27
N LEU A 498 30.54 -43.56 2.40
CA LEU A 498 29.26 -44.18 2.00
C LEU A 498 29.16 -44.41 0.49
N LEU A 499 30.04 -45.27 -0.04
CA LEU A 499 29.92 -45.88 -1.37
C LEU A 499 29.79 -47.41 -1.23
N SER A 500 28.52 -47.86 -1.21
CA SER A 500 28.00 -49.21 -1.48
C SER A 500 28.82 -50.46 -1.07
N PRO A 501 28.33 -51.32 -0.16
CA PRO A 501 28.81 -52.70 -0.07
C PRO A 501 28.31 -53.51 -1.28
N THR A 502 29.21 -54.18 -2.00
CA THR A 502 28.82 -55.15 -3.03
C THR A 502 28.42 -56.48 -2.38
N SER A 503 27.42 -57.16 -2.94
CA SER A 503 26.99 -58.50 -2.49
C SER A 503 26.86 -59.40 -3.71
N SER A 504 27.67 -60.45 -3.73
CA SER A 504 27.81 -61.35 -4.88
C SER A 504 26.64 -62.33 -5.02
N ILE A 505 26.20 -62.57 -6.25
CA ILE A 505 25.48 -63.80 -6.61
C ILE A 505 25.95 -64.30 -7.99
N SER A 506 25.90 -65.60 -8.22
CA SER A 506 26.73 -66.31 -9.20
C SER A 506 25.99 -66.78 -10.45
N GLY A 507 26.61 -66.61 -11.63
CA GLY A 507 26.22 -67.20 -12.91
C GLY A 507 27.35 -67.05 -13.95
N PRO A 508 27.83 -68.11 -14.65
CA PRO A 508 29.13 -68.05 -15.34
C PRO A 508 29.09 -68.12 -16.88
N THR A 509 29.97 -67.38 -17.55
CA THR A 509 30.51 -67.67 -18.89
C THR A 509 31.91 -67.06 -19.07
N VAL A 510 32.85 -67.84 -19.64
CA VAL A 510 33.95 -67.44 -20.57
C VAL A 510 34.61 -66.07 -20.30
N VAL A 511 35.82 -65.91 -19.77
CA VAL A 511 37.12 -66.59 -20.02
C VAL A 511 37.60 -66.46 -21.46
N GLU A 512 38.23 -65.33 -21.79
CA GLU A 512 39.30 -65.26 -22.79
C GLU A 512 40.38 -64.24 -22.34
N GLU A 513 41.51 -64.21 -23.03
CA GLU A 513 42.79 -63.62 -22.60
C GLU A 513 42.84 -62.08 -22.73
N GLY A 514 43.70 -61.34 -22.00
CA GLY A 514 44.62 -61.75 -20.94
C GLY A 514 45.58 -60.62 -20.52
N GLY A 515 45.93 -60.56 -19.22
CA GLY A 515 46.82 -59.55 -18.63
C GLY A 515 46.14 -58.21 -18.30
N GLY A 516 46.50 -57.51 -17.23
CA GLY A 516 47.40 -57.90 -16.13
C GLY A 516 47.58 -56.74 -15.13
N ALA A 517 47.71 -57.04 -13.83
CA ALA A 517 47.69 -56.04 -12.74
C ALA A 517 48.89 -55.06 -12.70
N MET A 518 49.70 -55.00 -13.76
CA MET A 518 50.89 -54.16 -13.89
C MET A 518 50.57 -52.76 -14.45
N GLU A 519 49.47 -52.61 -15.18
CA GLU A 519 49.07 -51.32 -15.76
C GLU A 519 48.44 -50.39 -14.71
N ALA A 520 47.63 -50.92 -13.79
CA ALA A 520 47.03 -50.16 -12.69
C ALA A 520 48.06 -49.54 -11.74
N LEU A 521 49.24 -50.16 -11.57
CA LEU A 521 50.35 -49.59 -10.79
C LEU A 521 51.08 -48.46 -11.53
N LYS A 522 50.99 -48.40 -12.86
CA LYS A 522 51.73 -47.44 -13.70
C LYS A 522 51.07 -46.05 -13.73
N ALA A 523 49.76 -45.98 -13.49
CA ALA A 523 49.00 -44.73 -13.42
C ALA A 523 49.13 -43.97 -12.08
N LEU A 524 49.66 -44.61 -11.04
CA LEU A 524 49.72 -44.06 -9.66
C LEU A 524 51.00 -43.29 -9.32
N ASN A 525 52.02 -43.36 -10.17
CA ASN A 525 53.39 -42.95 -9.83
C ASN A 525 54.01 -42.08 -10.94
N GLY A 526 53.23 -41.10 -11.42
CA GLY A 526 53.39 -40.49 -12.74
C GLY A 526 54.64 -39.63 -12.95
N GLU A 527 55.34 -39.87 -14.07
CA GLU A 527 56.34 -39.00 -14.69
C GLU A 527 56.01 -38.81 -16.18
N LEU A 528 56.38 -37.65 -16.74
CA LEU A 528 56.15 -37.27 -18.15
C LEU A 528 57.34 -37.64 -19.06
N PRO A 529 57.09 -37.71 -20.37
CA PRO A 529 58.03 -37.22 -21.38
C PRO A 529 57.47 -35.99 -22.14
N SER A 530 58.34 -35.07 -22.55
CA SER A 530 57.99 -33.76 -23.12
C SER A 530 58.27 -33.64 -24.62
N SER A 531 57.58 -32.75 -25.35
CA SER A 531 57.93 -32.38 -26.73
C SER A 531 57.66 -30.90 -27.09
N LEU A 532 58.66 -30.06 -26.83
CA LEU A 532 59.16 -28.93 -27.65
C LEU A 532 58.21 -28.18 -28.62
N ALA A 533 58.02 -26.88 -28.37
CA ALA A 533 58.28 -25.79 -29.34
C ALA A 533 58.29 -24.40 -28.65
N SER A 534 59.06 -23.44 -29.19
CA SER A 534 59.09 -22.01 -28.82
C SER A 534 58.79 -21.16 -30.08
N SER A 535 58.57 -19.83 -30.07
CA SER A 535 59.08 -18.76 -29.19
C SER A 535 58.34 -17.41 -29.34
N THR A 536 58.30 -16.59 -28.27
CA THR A 536 58.30 -15.08 -28.22
C THR A 536 57.27 -14.27 -29.04
N ALA A 537 56.78 -13.08 -28.63
CA ALA A 537 56.65 -12.27 -27.40
C ALA A 537 55.71 -11.09 -27.82
N ASP A 538 55.01 -10.26 -27.04
CA ASP A 538 55.11 -9.59 -25.72
C ASP A 538 53.67 -9.09 -25.39
N SER A 539 53.29 -8.54 -24.22
CA SER A 539 53.71 -8.66 -22.82
C SER A 539 52.64 -7.94 -21.96
N ASP A 540 52.22 -8.51 -20.81
CA ASP A 540 51.74 -7.77 -19.63
C ASP A 540 51.46 -8.71 -18.45
N GLU A 541 51.42 -8.16 -17.23
CA GLU A 541 51.74 -8.86 -15.98
C GLU A 541 50.67 -9.81 -15.42
N ILE A 542 51.10 -11.01 -14.96
CA ILE A 542 50.32 -11.89 -14.07
C ILE A 542 51.23 -12.33 -12.91
N PHE A 543 50.83 -12.02 -11.67
CA PHE A 543 51.52 -12.49 -10.46
C PHE A 543 50.88 -13.79 -9.94
N GLU A 544 51.60 -14.91 -10.07
CA GLU A 544 51.18 -16.21 -9.52
C GLU A 544 51.61 -16.35 -8.04
N ALA A 545 50.67 -16.74 -7.18
CA ALA A 545 50.88 -16.80 -5.73
C ALA A 545 51.47 -18.16 -5.28
N VAL A 546 52.77 -18.19 -5.02
CA VAL A 546 53.48 -19.39 -4.52
C VAL A 546 52.93 -19.86 -3.17
N ALA A 547 52.38 -21.07 -3.13
CA ALA A 547 51.87 -21.69 -1.91
C ALA A 547 53.01 -22.20 -1.01
N MET A 548 53.20 -21.60 0.17
CA MET A 548 54.16 -22.08 1.17
C MET A 548 53.71 -23.42 1.80
N PRO A 549 54.63 -24.37 2.05
CA PRO A 549 54.31 -25.62 2.73
C PRO A 549 53.89 -25.39 4.19
N ARG A 550 52.80 -26.03 4.63
CA ARG A 550 52.28 -25.89 6.01
C ARG A 550 53.30 -26.43 7.04
N PRO A 551 53.55 -25.71 8.15
CA PRO A 551 54.38 -26.24 9.22
C PRO A 551 53.69 -27.42 9.92
N ARG A 552 54.40 -28.53 10.09
CA ARG A 552 53.95 -29.66 10.92
C ARG A 552 54.07 -29.27 12.40
N SER A 553 53.02 -29.53 13.19
CA SER A 553 53.00 -29.15 14.61
C SER A 553 54.05 -29.90 15.43
N LEU A 554 55.01 -29.18 15.99
CA LEU A 554 56.09 -29.72 16.83
C LEU A 554 55.67 -30.04 18.28
N LEU A 555 54.39 -30.35 18.53
CA LEU A 555 53.98 -30.85 19.86
C LEU A 555 54.50 -32.27 20.07
N THR A 556 55.39 -32.42 21.05
CA THR A 556 55.90 -33.70 21.54
C THR A 556 54.77 -34.59 22.06
N ARG A 557 55.07 -35.87 22.30
CA ARG A 557 54.09 -36.83 22.84
C ARG A 557 53.56 -36.41 24.21
N GLU A 558 54.41 -35.77 25.02
CA GLU A 558 54.11 -35.39 26.41
C GLU A 558 53.25 -34.12 26.46
N GLU A 559 53.60 -33.06 25.71
CA GLU A 559 52.75 -31.87 25.57
C GLU A 559 51.36 -32.22 25.03
N ARG A 560 51.25 -33.21 24.15
CA ARG A 560 49.97 -33.68 23.59
C ARG A 560 49.11 -34.41 24.63
N ILE A 561 49.74 -35.07 25.61
CA ILE A 561 49.06 -35.70 26.76
C ILE A 561 48.66 -34.64 27.78
N VAL A 562 49.55 -33.68 28.11
CA VAL A 562 49.26 -32.55 28.99
C VAL A 562 48.08 -31.75 28.44
N LYS A 563 48.11 -31.39 27.15
CA LYS A 563 47.02 -30.65 26.51
C LYS A 563 45.70 -31.44 26.47
N MET A 564 45.72 -32.76 26.23
CA MET A 564 44.49 -33.57 26.35
C MET A 564 43.97 -33.70 27.79
N LYS A 565 44.84 -33.56 28.80
CA LYS A 565 44.43 -33.52 30.21
C LYS A 565 43.81 -32.16 30.54
N GLU A 566 44.46 -31.07 30.19
CA GLU A 566 43.95 -29.69 30.33
C GLU A 566 42.59 -29.51 29.65
N ASP A 567 42.43 -30.02 28.41
CA ASP A 567 41.18 -29.98 27.65
C ASP A 567 40.06 -30.86 28.25
N ARG A 568 40.41 -31.80 29.14
CA ARG A 568 39.49 -32.66 29.89
C ARG A 568 39.11 -32.02 31.22
N ASP A 569 40.09 -31.55 31.98
CA ASP A 569 39.92 -30.83 33.24
C ASP A 569 39.02 -29.59 33.01
N ARG A 570 39.23 -28.83 31.93
CA ARG A 570 38.40 -27.68 31.52
C ARG A 570 36.95 -28.05 31.14
N ARG A 571 36.71 -29.27 30.66
CA ARG A 571 35.35 -29.79 30.38
C ARG A 571 34.65 -30.25 31.66
N GLU A 572 35.39 -30.80 32.62
CA GLU A 572 34.85 -31.16 33.94
C GLU A 572 34.55 -29.90 34.78
N GLU A 573 35.36 -28.84 34.63
CA GLU A 573 35.16 -27.55 35.30
C GLU A 573 33.96 -26.77 34.76
N THR A 574 33.81 -26.67 33.43
CA THR A 574 32.60 -26.10 32.80
C THR A 574 31.34 -26.93 33.10
N LYS A 575 31.46 -28.27 33.21
CA LYS A 575 30.36 -29.12 33.68
C LYS A 575 29.98 -28.81 35.13
N ARG A 576 30.95 -28.76 36.05
CA ARG A 576 30.72 -28.35 37.46
C ARG A 576 30.04 -26.98 37.56
N GLN A 577 30.46 -26.01 36.75
CA GLN A 577 29.88 -24.67 36.75
C GLN A 577 28.39 -24.68 36.31
N SER A 578 28.03 -25.51 35.33
CA SER A 578 26.63 -25.70 34.93
C SER A 578 25.79 -26.50 35.95
N GLU A 579 26.41 -27.45 36.67
CA GLU A 579 25.77 -28.19 37.76
C GLU A 579 25.54 -27.31 39.00
N ALA A 580 26.48 -26.42 39.33
CA ALA A 580 26.34 -25.44 40.41
C ALA A 580 25.19 -24.45 40.15
N ASN A 581 25.07 -23.90 38.93
CA ASN A 581 23.94 -23.05 38.56
C ASN A 581 22.59 -23.79 38.64
N ARG A 582 22.56 -25.10 38.34
CA ARG A 582 21.36 -25.94 38.56
C ARG A 582 21.07 -26.23 40.04
N GLY A 583 22.08 -26.24 40.90
CA GLY A 583 21.90 -26.36 42.35
C GLY A 583 21.20 -25.13 42.94
N MET A 584 21.74 -23.93 42.65
CA MET A 584 21.23 -22.66 43.18
C MET A 584 19.76 -22.40 42.80
N LEU A 585 19.36 -22.75 41.57
CA LEU A 585 17.95 -22.65 41.13
C LEU A 585 17.02 -23.60 41.91
N ARG A 586 17.48 -24.80 42.26
CA ARG A 586 16.71 -25.78 43.05
C ARG A 586 16.60 -25.40 44.52
N GLU A 587 17.62 -24.74 45.08
CA GLU A 587 17.57 -24.19 46.43
C GLU A 587 16.55 -23.05 46.51
N LEU A 588 16.53 -22.15 45.53
CA LEU A 588 15.49 -21.11 45.40
C LEU A 588 14.08 -21.70 45.23
N GLU A 589 13.94 -22.74 44.41
CA GLU A 589 12.67 -23.48 44.20
C GLU A 589 12.17 -24.15 45.49
N MET A 590 13.06 -24.75 46.31
CA MET A 590 12.70 -25.28 47.63
C MET A 590 12.31 -24.19 48.63
N VAL A 591 13.03 -23.05 48.66
CA VAL A 591 12.73 -21.92 49.57
C VAL A 591 11.40 -21.26 49.23
N ILE A 592 10.98 -21.23 47.95
CA ILE A 592 9.65 -20.74 47.55
C ILE A 592 8.55 -21.71 48.02
N ASN A 593 8.74 -23.02 47.84
CA ASN A 593 7.75 -24.04 48.23
C ASN A 593 7.59 -24.22 49.75
N LEU A 594 8.56 -23.77 50.57
CA LEU A 594 8.52 -23.85 52.03
C LEU A 594 7.85 -22.63 52.72
N ARG A 595 7.35 -21.63 51.96
CA ARG A 595 6.64 -20.48 52.54
C ARG A 595 5.19 -20.84 52.92
N PRO A 596 4.79 -20.79 54.21
CA PRO A 596 3.42 -21.15 54.61
C PRO A 596 2.40 -20.13 54.09
N ARG A 597 1.40 -20.63 53.35
CA ARG A 597 0.26 -19.85 52.84
C ARG A 597 -0.77 -19.64 53.98
N PRO A 598 -1.12 -18.41 54.37
CA PRO A 598 -2.04 -18.18 55.49
C PRO A 598 -3.45 -18.65 55.15
N ARG A 599 -4.11 -19.32 56.10
CA ARG A 599 -5.53 -19.71 56.02
C ARG A 599 -6.42 -18.76 56.82
N THR A 600 -7.66 -18.65 56.37
CA THR A 600 -8.74 -17.80 56.90
C THR A 600 -9.29 -18.28 58.25
N ASN A 601 -10.00 -17.40 58.98
CA ASN A 601 -10.94 -17.75 60.06
C ASN A 601 -11.88 -16.58 60.44
N THR A 602 -12.98 -16.88 61.13
CA THR A 602 -14.03 -15.94 61.63
C THR A 602 -14.12 -16.03 63.18
N THR A 603 -14.99 -15.40 63.99
CA THR A 603 -16.27 -14.62 63.95
C THR A 603 -16.40 -13.93 65.37
N PRO A 604 -17.47 -13.22 65.83
CA PRO A 604 -18.62 -12.57 65.17
C PRO A 604 -18.97 -11.13 65.66
N SER A 605 -19.96 -10.51 64.99
CA SER A 605 -21.01 -9.57 65.49
C SER A 605 -20.75 -8.55 66.63
N ARG A 606 -20.95 -7.25 66.34
CA ARG A 606 -21.95 -6.39 67.06
C ARG A 606 -22.29 -5.03 66.37
N THR A 607 -23.57 -4.89 66.00
CA THR A 607 -24.41 -3.67 66.03
C THR A 607 -23.95 -2.32 65.41
N ALA A 608 -24.46 -2.05 64.19
CA ALA A 608 -25.21 -0.83 63.76
C ALA A 608 -24.51 0.57 63.63
N PRO A 609 -25.04 1.50 62.80
CA PRO A 609 -25.83 1.34 61.56
C PRO A 609 -25.40 2.24 60.35
N SER A 610 -25.96 1.90 59.18
CA SER A 610 -26.32 2.79 58.06
C SER A 610 -25.30 3.77 57.43
N ARG A 611 -24.84 3.41 56.21
CA ARG A 611 -25.20 4.17 54.99
C ARG A 611 -25.27 3.21 53.80
N ILE A 612 -26.30 3.34 52.98
CA ILE A 612 -26.52 2.49 51.80
C ILE A 612 -25.86 3.14 50.59
N VAL A 613 -24.99 2.41 49.90
CA VAL A 613 -24.68 2.61 48.49
C VAL A 613 -24.91 1.27 47.82
N SER A 614 -25.83 1.23 46.85
CA SER A 614 -26.17 0.03 46.09
C SER A 614 -25.06 -0.29 45.10
N ILE A 615 -24.33 -1.38 45.32
CA ILE A 615 -23.46 -1.94 44.28
C ILE A 615 -24.37 -2.62 43.26
N THR A 616 -24.52 -1.99 42.09
CA THR A 616 -25.06 -2.66 40.90
C THR A 616 -24.07 -3.74 40.46
N SER A 617 -24.56 -4.96 40.29
CA SER A 617 -23.80 -6.02 39.62
C SER A 617 -23.56 -5.59 38.17
N HIS A 618 -22.32 -5.29 37.82
CA HIS A 618 -21.93 -5.22 36.42
C HIS A 618 -22.10 -6.62 35.81
N THR A 619 -23.02 -6.73 34.87
CA THR A 619 -23.00 -7.80 33.88
C THR A 619 -21.95 -7.39 32.86
N ASP A 620 -20.72 -7.90 33.03
CA ASP A 620 -19.66 -7.62 32.06
C ASP A 620 -20.08 -8.13 30.69
N LYS A 621 -19.90 -7.25 29.70
CA LYS A 621 -20.25 -7.53 28.31
C LYS A 621 -19.13 -8.31 27.66
N MET A 622 -19.50 -9.38 26.96
CA MET A 622 -18.54 -10.35 26.48
C MET A 622 -18.95 -10.97 25.14
N LEU A 623 -17.92 -11.32 24.38
CA LEU A 623 -17.99 -12.39 23.39
C LEU A 623 -17.73 -13.72 24.11
N GLU A 624 -18.63 -14.69 23.94
CA GLU A 624 -18.41 -16.09 24.30
C GLU A 624 -18.90 -16.98 23.14
N ALA A 625 -17.96 -17.58 22.42
CA ALA A 625 -18.26 -18.37 21.22
C ALA A 625 -17.57 -19.75 21.30
N LYS A 626 -18.36 -20.82 21.42
CA LYS A 626 -17.85 -22.19 21.60
C LYS A 626 -18.06 -23.06 20.35
N LEU A 627 -16.97 -23.51 19.72
CA LEU A 627 -16.97 -24.50 18.65
C LEU A 627 -16.88 -25.91 19.24
N GLU A 628 -17.73 -26.83 18.76
CA GLU A 628 -17.65 -28.26 19.12
C GLU A 628 -16.35 -28.94 18.62
N GLN A 629 -15.77 -28.41 17.53
CA GLN A 629 -14.55 -28.95 16.93
C GLN A 629 -13.53 -27.83 16.66
N ALA A 630 -12.49 -27.76 17.48
CA ALA A 630 -11.35 -26.84 17.27
C ALA A 630 -10.65 -27.02 15.92
N ASP A 631 -10.78 -28.21 15.30
CA ASP A 631 -10.21 -28.54 14.00
C ASP A 631 -10.72 -27.63 12.86
N ILE A 632 -11.95 -27.12 12.95
CA ILE A 632 -12.55 -26.24 11.95
C ILE A 632 -11.76 -24.92 11.88
N LEU A 633 -11.68 -24.18 13.00
CA LEU A 633 -10.93 -22.91 13.04
C LEU A 633 -9.43 -23.14 12.76
N LYS A 634 -8.87 -24.25 13.24
CA LYS A 634 -7.48 -24.66 12.97
C LYS A 634 -7.19 -24.81 11.48
N LYS A 635 -8.07 -25.46 10.73
CA LYS A 635 -7.95 -25.63 9.27
C LYS A 635 -8.21 -24.32 8.50
N VAL A 636 -9.16 -23.51 8.94
CA VAL A 636 -9.41 -22.16 8.37
C VAL A 636 -8.14 -21.31 8.51
N VAL A 637 -7.58 -21.19 9.71
CA VAL A 637 -6.36 -20.42 9.95
C VAL A 637 -5.16 -21.01 9.20
N ASP A 638 -5.03 -22.34 9.09
CA ASP A 638 -3.94 -22.96 8.32
C ASP A 638 -4.04 -22.73 6.80
N ALA A 639 -5.24 -22.42 6.27
CA ALA A 639 -5.44 -22.00 4.89
C ALA A 639 -5.15 -20.49 4.66
N ILE A 640 -5.48 -19.62 5.63
CA ILE A 640 -5.40 -18.16 5.46
C ILE A 640 -4.01 -17.59 5.78
N LYS A 641 -3.29 -18.13 6.78
CA LYS A 641 -1.98 -17.63 7.29
C LYS A 641 -0.89 -17.38 6.22
N ASP A 642 -0.98 -18.05 5.07
CA ASP A 642 0.02 -18.02 3.99
C ASP A 642 -0.36 -17.02 2.88
N LEU A 643 -1.52 -16.37 3.03
CA LEU A 643 -2.02 -15.25 2.22
C LEU A 643 -1.96 -13.94 3.00
N VAL A 644 -2.30 -13.98 4.30
CA VAL A 644 -2.44 -12.83 5.20
C VAL A 644 -1.73 -13.13 6.54
N GLN A 645 -1.02 -12.15 7.10
CA GLN A 645 -0.27 -12.32 8.36
C GLN A 645 -1.06 -11.87 9.61
N ASP A 646 -1.82 -10.78 9.46
CA ASP A 646 -2.56 -10.07 10.50
C ASP A 646 -3.93 -9.67 9.93
N CYS A 647 -5.02 -9.87 10.68
CA CYS A 647 -6.38 -9.58 10.22
C CYS A 647 -7.35 -9.42 11.40
N ASN A 648 -8.48 -8.75 11.15
CA ASN A 648 -9.61 -8.70 12.08
C ASN A 648 -10.51 -9.93 11.96
N PHE A 649 -11.00 -10.41 13.10
CA PHE A 649 -12.15 -11.29 13.20
C PHE A 649 -13.33 -10.48 13.74
N ASP A 650 -14.31 -10.21 12.89
CA ASP A 650 -15.42 -9.30 13.18
C ASP A 650 -16.58 -10.11 13.76
N CYS A 651 -16.79 -10.00 15.07
CA CYS A 651 -17.81 -10.73 15.79
C CYS A 651 -19.08 -9.87 15.88
N ASN A 652 -20.24 -10.44 15.54
CA ASN A 652 -21.55 -9.80 15.60
C ASN A 652 -22.67 -10.84 15.81
N ASP A 653 -23.92 -10.40 16.01
CA ASP A 653 -25.08 -11.28 16.27
C ASP A 653 -25.26 -12.43 15.24
N SER A 654 -24.82 -12.23 13.99
CA SER A 654 -24.94 -13.25 12.93
C SER A 654 -23.78 -14.25 12.91
N GLY A 655 -22.67 -13.99 13.60
CA GLY A 655 -21.51 -14.87 13.69
C GLY A 655 -20.16 -14.15 13.74
N ILE A 656 -19.10 -14.89 13.40
CA ILE A 656 -17.73 -14.37 13.26
C ILE A 656 -17.38 -14.32 11.77
N ALA A 657 -17.14 -13.11 11.27
CA ALA A 657 -16.62 -12.84 9.93
C ALA A 657 -15.11 -12.59 9.97
N LEU A 658 -14.47 -12.66 8.80
CA LEU A 658 -13.11 -12.17 8.54
C LEU A 658 -13.02 -11.81 7.06
N GLN A 659 -12.54 -10.61 6.75
CA GLN A 659 -12.24 -10.19 5.39
C GLN A 659 -10.84 -9.58 5.32
N ALA A 660 -10.01 -10.03 4.38
CA ALA A 660 -8.65 -9.51 4.22
C ALA A 660 -8.10 -9.65 2.80
N MET A 661 -7.22 -8.73 2.38
CA MET A 661 -6.46 -8.82 1.14
C MET A 661 -5.04 -9.36 1.38
N ASP A 662 -4.45 -9.97 0.35
CA ASP A 662 -3.02 -10.30 0.34
C ASP A 662 -2.14 -9.06 0.16
N ASN A 663 -0.86 -9.14 0.55
CA ASN A 663 0.12 -8.04 0.45
C ASN A 663 0.35 -7.48 -0.97
N SER A 664 -0.24 -8.06 -2.03
CA SER A 664 -0.19 -7.53 -3.40
C SER A 664 -1.52 -6.99 -3.91
N HIS A 665 -2.60 -7.10 -3.13
CA HIS A 665 -3.97 -6.73 -3.49
C HIS A 665 -4.50 -7.45 -4.76
N VAL A 666 -4.02 -8.68 -5.01
CA VAL A 666 -4.41 -9.55 -6.14
C VAL A 666 -5.44 -10.61 -5.70
N ALA A 667 -5.42 -10.97 -4.42
CA ALA A 667 -6.35 -11.93 -3.83
C ALA A 667 -6.98 -11.39 -2.54
N LEU A 668 -8.26 -11.73 -2.33
CA LEU A 668 -9.04 -11.42 -1.13
C LEU A 668 -9.59 -12.72 -0.55
N VAL A 669 -9.58 -12.84 0.79
CA VAL A 669 -10.31 -13.87 1.52
C VAL A 669 -11.53 -13.27 2.20
N SER A 670 -12.65 -13.99 2.15
CA SER A 670 -13.87 -13.73 2.90
C SER A 670 -14.26 -15.03 3.62
N MET A 671 -14.42 -14.97 4.93
CA MET A 671 -14.81 -16.10 5.77
C MET A 671 -16.04 -15.69 6.59
N MET A 672 -17.05 -16.56 6.63
CA MET A 672 -18.21 -16.39 7.50
C MET A 672 -18.49 -17.68 8.27
N LEU A 673 -18.31 -17.62 9.60
CA LEU A 673 -18.77 -18.63 10.54
C LEU A 673 -20.04 -18.09 11.21
N LYS A 674 -21.22 -18.54 10.78
CA LYS A 674 -22.48 -18.08 11.39
C LYS A 674 -22.61 -18.52 12.84
N ALA A 675 -23.40 -17.80 13.63
CA ALA A 675 -23.68 -18.11 15.04
C ALA A 675 -24.14 -19.57 15.26
N GLU A 676 -24.90 -20.14 14.31
CA GLU A 676 -25.36 -21.53 14.29
C GLU A 676 -24.22 -22.59 14.28
N ALA A 677 -22.99 -22.20 13.93
CA ALA A 677 -21.82 -23.08 14.01
C ALA A 677 -21.21 -23.19 15.42
N PHE A 678 -21.74 -22.43 16.39
CA PHE A 678 -21.24 -22.35 17.77
C PHE A 678 -22.33 -22.74 18.77
N SER A 679 -21.93 -23.39 19.87
CA SER A 679 -22.82 -23.94 20.91
C SER A 679 -22.15 -23.82 22.30
N PRO A 680 -22.43 -22.75 23.07
CA PRO A 680 -23.24 -21.57 22.73
C PRO A 680 -22.50 -20.54 21.85
N TYR A 681 -23.28 -19.60 21.30
CA TYR A 681 -22.81 -18.30 20.80
C TYR A 681 -23.42 -17.16 21.63
N ARG A 682 -22.60 -16.18 22.00
CA ARG A 682 -23.04 -14.90 22.56
C ARG A 682 -22.08 -13.80 22.12
N CYS A 683 -22.64 -12.74 21.56
CA CYS A 683 -21.95 -11.51 21.23
C CYS A 683 -22.85 -10.37 21.74
N ASP A 684 -22.43 -9.63 22.76
CA ASP A 684 -23.29 -8.57 23.34
C ASP A 684 -23.25 -7.26 22.52
N ARG A 685 -22.22 -7.10 21.69
CA ARG A 685 -21.87 -5.94 20.86
C ARG A 685 -20.96 -6.38 19.72
N ASN A 686 -21.03 -5.68 18.58
CA ASN A 686 -20.06 -5.88 17.50
C ASN A 686 -18.64 -5.54 17.98
N ILE A 687 -17.72 -6.50 17.88
CA ILE A 687 -16.32 -6.38 18.33
C ILE A 687 -15.41 -6.92 17.22
N ALA A 688 -14.46 -6.11 16.77
CA ALA A 688 -13.38 -6.53 15.87
C ALA A 688 -12.18 -7.01 16.70
N LEU A 689 -11.71 -8.24 16.43
CA LEU A 689 -10.56 -8.83 17.11
C LEU A 689 -9.37 -8.90 16.17
N GLY A 690 -8.46 -7.91 16.23
CA GLY A 690 -7.24 -7.89 15.43
C GLY A 690 -6.21 -8.92 15.92
N VAL A 691 -5.92 -9.92 15.09
CA VAL A 691 -5.14 -11.10 15.47
C VAL A 691 -4.02 -11.39 14.46
N ASN A 692 -2.80 -11.53 14.96
CA ASN A 692 -1.67 -12.10 14.22
C ASN A 692 -1.89 -13.60 13.98
N LEU A 693 -2.22 -14.01 12.74
CA LEU A 693 -2.52 -15.39 12.37
C LEU A 693 -1.33 -16.34 12.61
N THR A 694 -0.10 -15.84 12.49
CA THR A 694 1.11 -16.63 12.82
C THR A 694 1.18 -16.99 14.31
N SER A 695 0.58 -16.20 15.19
CA SER A 695 0.54 -16.47 16.64
C SER A 695 -0.70 -17.26 17.04
N LEU A 696 -1.86 -16.99 16.45
CA LEU A 696 -3.05 -17.84 16.54
C LEU A 696 -2.75 -19.29 16.10
N THR A 697 -2.00 -19.47 15.00
CA THR A 697 -1.52 -20.78 14.52
C THR A 697 -0.66 -21.53 15.55
N LYS A 698 0.07 -20.83 16.43
CA LYS A 698 0.87 -21.47 17.50
C LYS A 698 -0.03 -21.95 18.64
N VAL A 699 -1.07 -21.20 18.98
CA VAL A 699 -2.05 -21.58 20.01
C VAL A 699 -2.91 -22.76 19.53
N LEU A 700 -3.46 -22.68 18.30
CA LEU A 700 -4.27 -23.75 17.70
C LEU A 700 -3.50 -25.06 17.43
N ARG A 701 -2.16 -25.06 17.55
CA ARG A 701 -1.33 -26.29 17.54
C ARG A 701 -1.35 -27.07 18.86
N ALA A 702 -1.74 -26.46 19.97
CA ALA A 702 -1.88 -27.15 21.26
C ALA A 702 -3.18 -27.99 21.36
N ALA A 703 -4.17 -27.68 20.53
CA ALA A 703 -5.46 -28.38 20.45
C ALA A 703 -5.37 -29.65 19.58
N ASN A 704 -6.02 -30.72 20.01
CA ASN A 704 -6.33 -31.86 19.16
C ASN A 704 -7.54 -31.55 18.26
N SER A 705 -7.83 -32.41 17.27
CA SER A 705 -8.97 -32.23 16.37
C SER A 705 -10.34 -32.47 17.02
N THR A 706 -10.38 -33.15 18.17
CA THR A 706 -11.61 -33.46 18.94
C THR A 706 -11.78 -32.58 20.18
N ASP A 707 -10.93 -31.57 20.37
CA ASP A 707 -11.06 -30.64 21.50
C ASP A 707 -12.15 -29.61 21.17
N GLN A 708 -12.99 -29.28 22.14
CA GLN A 708 -13.93 -28.14 22.03
C GLN A 708 -13.15 -26.84 22.25
N LEU A 709 -13.41 -25.81 21.46
CA LEU A 709 -12.74 -24.50 21.59
C LEU A 709 -13.75 -23.44 22.01
N THR A 710 -13.51 -22.76 23.13
CA THR A 710 -14.25 -21.56 23.53
C THR A 710 -13.37 -20.33 23.37
N LEU A 711 -13.85 -19.36 22.57
CA LEU A 711 -13.27 -18.04 22.41
C LEU A 711 -13.95 -17.08 23.40
N LYS A 712 -13.17 -16.30 24.15
CA LYS A 712 -13.67 -15.29 25.09
C LYS A 712 -12.95 -13.96 24.94
N ALA A 713 -13.70 -12.87 24.83
CA ALA A 713 -13.17 -11.51 24.82
C ALA A 713 -14.13 -10.55 25.55
N GLU A 714 -13.56 -9.52 26.19
CA GLU A 714 -14.30 -8.44 26.84
C GLU A 714 -14.71 -7.35 25.83
N ASP A 715 -15.57 -6.42 26.26
CA ASP A 715 -16.14 -5.33 25.43
C ASP A 715 -15.08 -4.35 24.84
N ALA A 716 -13.86 -4.34 25.39
CA ALA A 716 -12.69 -3.59 24.91
C ALA A 716 -11.41 -4.41 25.18
N PRO A 717 -11.10 -5.43 24.36
CA PRO A 717 -10.20 -6.50 24.77
C PRO A 717 -8.72 -6.25 24.40
N ASP A 718 -7.86 -6.16 25.41
CA ASP A 718 -6.38 -6.23 25.25
C ASP A 718 -5.91 -7.65 24.79
N SER A 719 -6.74 -8.67 25.04
CA SER A 719 -6.45 -10.07 24.74
C SER A 719 -7.71 -10.92 24.51
N LEU A 720 -7.61 -11.85 23.57
CA LEU A 720 -8.55 -12.94 23.32
C LEU A 720 -8.10 -14.17 24.10
N SER A 721 -8.95 -14.71 24.96
CA SER A 721 -8.67 -15.99 25.64
C SER A 721 -9.23 -17.16 24.83
N LEU A 722 -8.38 -18.17 24.60
CA LEU A 722 -8.72 -19.41 23.90
C LEU A 722 -8.68 -20.58 24.89
N THR A 723 -9.84 -21.11 25.22
CA THR A 723 -10.00 -22.29 26.09
C THR A 723 -10.23 -23.54 25.25
N PHE A 724 -9.35 -24.55 25.39
CA PHE A 724 -9.54 -25.88 24.83
C PHE A 724 -9.96 -26.89 25.90
N GLU A 725 -11.02 -27.63 25.63
CA GLU A 725 -11.63 -28.60 26.54
C GLU A 725 -11.68 -29.99 25.87
N ASN A 726 -11.08 -31.00 26.52
CA ASN A 726 -11.13 -32.39 26.08
C ASN A 726 -11.69 -33.27 27.21
N GLY A 727 -13.01 -33.42 27.22
CA GLY A 727 -13.73 -34.15 28.25
C GLY A 727 -13.47 -33.59 29.66
N GLN A 728 -13.40 -34.47 30.65
CA GLN A 728 -13.29 -34.07 32.06
C GLN A 728 -11.86 -33.89 32.58
N ASP A 729 -10.83 -34.29 31.81
CA ASP A 729 -9.46 -34.49 32.35
C ASP A 729 -8.42 -33.48 31.79
N ARG A 730 -8.72 -32.79 30.68
CA ARG A 730 -7.83 -31.75 30.12
C ARG A 730 -8.59 -30.47 29.77
N PHE A 731 -8.29 -29.44 30.54
CA PHE A 731 -8.56 -28.02 30.24
C PHE A 731 -7.24 -27.35 29.83
N SER A 732 -7.25 -26.44 28.87
CA SER A 732 -6.03 -25.71 28.44
C SER A 732 -6.39 -24.31 27.93
N GLU A 733 -6.04 -23.29 28.72
CA GLU A 733 -6.37 -21.88 28.51
C GLU A 733 -5.16 -21.11 27.99
N TYR A 734 -5.37 -20.25 26.99
CA TYR A 734 -4.31 -19.49 26.31
C TYR A 734 -4.76 -18.08 25.96
N ASP A 735 -4.17 -17.08 26.62
CA ASP A 735 -4.44 -15.67 26.32
C ASP A 735 -3.54 -15.18 25.17
N LEU A 736 -4.17 -14.78 24.07
CA LEU A 736 -3.53 -14.22 22.89
C LEU A 736 -3.74 -12.70 22.90
N LYS A 737 -2.65 -11.94 22.95
CA LYS A 737 -2.72 -10.48 22.83
C LYS A 737 -3.29 -10.07 21.48
N LEU A 738 -4.21 -9.11 21.52
CA LEU A 738 -4.80 -8.51 20.33
C LEU A 738 -3.94 -7.33 19.85
N MET A 739 -4.26 -6.84 18.66
CA MET A 739 -3.59 -5.73 17.99
C MET A 739 -4.66 -4.83 17.37
N ASP A 740 -4.48 -3.52 17.46
CA ASP A 740 -5.26 -2.58 16.67
C ASP A 740 -4.84 -2.72 15.19
N ILE A 741 -5.78 -3.07 14.31
CA ILE A 741 -5.55 -3.21 12.87
C ILE A 741 -6.65 -2.42 12.15
N ASP A 742 -6.26 -1.27 11.57
CA ASP A 742 -7.12 -0.50 10.68
C ASP A 742 -7.28 -1.27 9.36
N GLN A 743 -8.42 -1.94 9.19
CA GLN A 743 -8.70 -2.80 8.04
C GLN A 743 -9.96 -2.32 7.30
N GLU A 744 -9.80 -1.90 6.04
CA GLU A 744 -10.90 -1.49 5.18
C GLU A 744 -11.74 -2.70 4.75
N HIS A 745 -13.04 -2.68 5.06
CA HIS A 745 -13.99 -3.66 4.54
C HIS A 745 -14.38 -3.32 3.11
N LEU A 746 -14.24 -4.28 2.20
CA LEU A 746 -14.61 -4.15 0.80
C LEU A 746 -16.01 -4.70 0.58
N GLY A 747 -16.93 -3.85 0.14
CA GLY A 747 -18.27 -4.26 -0.28
C GLY A 747 -18.20 -5.20 -1.49
N ILE A 748 -18.43 -6.49 -1.27
CA ILE A 748 -18.53 -7.49 -2.35
C ILE A 748 -19.98 -7.43 -2.89
N PRO A 749 -20.19 -7.07 -4.17
CA PRO A 749 -21.53 -7.08 -4.75
C PRO A 749 -21.97 -8.50 -5.12
N ASP A 750 -23.26 -8.78 -4.94
CA ASP A 750 -23.90 -9.96 -5.56
C ASP A 750 -23.72 -9.89 -7.08
N THR A 751 -23.08 -10.91 -7.65
CA THR A 751 -22.66 -10.92 -9.06
C THR A 751 -23.06 -12.23 -9.74
N ASP A 752 -23.69 -12.11 -10.91
CA ASP A 752 -24.04 -13.26 -11.75
C ASP A 752 -22.79 -13.80 -12.45
N TYR A 753 -22.47 -15.08 -12.19
CA TYR A 753 -21.32 -15.76 -12.80
C TYR A 753 -21.72 -16.53 -14.06
N ALA A 754 -21.00 -16.29 -15.15
CA ALA A 754 -21.23 -16.94 -16.44
C ALA A 754 -20.94 -18.46 -16.43
N ALA A 755 -20.05 -18.93 -15.55
CA ALA A 755 -19.82 -20.35 -15.29
C ALA A 755 -19.72 -20.63 -13.78
N THR A 756 -20.43 -21.64 -13.29
CA THR A 756 -20.32 -22.17 -11.92
C THR A 756 -20.02 -23.67 -11.98
N ILE A 757 -18.94 -24.09 -11.31
CA ILE A 757 -18.37 -25.43 -11.41
C ILE A 757 -18.18 -25.99 -9.99
N THR A 758 -18.92 -27.04 -9.64
CA THR A 758 -18.72 -27.79 -8.39
C THR A 758 -17.91 -29.04 -8.69
N LEU A 759 -16.78 -29.25 -8.02
CA LEU A 759 -15.93 -30.43 -8.18
C LEU A 759 -15.31 -30.89 -6.84
N PRO A 760 -14.73 -32.10 -6.76
CA PRO A 760 -14.08 -32.57 -5.53
C PRO A 760 -12.85 -31.74 -5.18
N SER A 761 -12.76 -31.26 -3.94
CA SER A 761 -11.69 -30.36 -3.46
C SER A 761 -10.29 -30.99 -3.51
N ASN A 762 -10.23 -32.32 -3.40
CA ASN A 762 -9.01 -33.11 -3.56
C ASN A 762 -8.52 -33.21 -5.01
N GLU A 763 -9.44 -33.19 -5.98
CA GLU A 763 -9.10 -33.27 -7.40
C GLU A 763 -8.66 -31.90 -7.93
N PHE A 764 -9.37 -30.83 -7.55
CA PHE A 764 -8.93 -29.45 -7.79
C PHE A 764 -7.51 -29.21 -7.27
N ARG A 765 -7.22 -29.69 -6.04
CA ARG A 765 -5.90 -29.62 -5.42
C ARG A 765 -4.82 -30.38 -6.20
N ARG A 766 -5.12 -31.55 -6.77
CA ARG A 766 -4.18 -32.28 -7.65
C ARG A 766 -3.87 -31.46 -8.89
N ILE A 767 -4.91 -31.05 -9.63
CA ILE A 767 -4.79 -30.25 -10.85
C ILE A 767 -3.94 -29.00 -10.62
N CYS A 768 -4.19 -28.24 -9.54
CA CYS A 768 -3.39 -27.05 -9.24
C CYS A 768 -1.93 -27.36 -8.91
N VAL A 769 -1.65 -28.44 -8.15
CA VAL A 769 -0.28 -28.84 -7.81
C VAL A 769 0.47 -29.36 -9.05
N ASP A 770 -0.15 -30.25 -9.82
CA ASP A 770 0.47 -30.89 -10.98
C ASP A 770 0.79 -29.87 -12.09
N LEU A 771 -0.13 -28.93 -12.37
CA LEU A 771 0.13 -27.84 -13.32
C LEU A 771 1.16 -26.83 -12.78
N SER A 772 1.24 -26.61 -11.46
CA SER A 772 2.25 -25.71 -10.85
C SER A 772 3.69 -26.21 -10.97
N ALA A 773 3.89 -27.49 -11.29
CA ALA A 773 5.20 -28.04 -11.64
C ALA A 773 5.62 -27.74 -13.10
N MET A 774 4.69 -27.26 -13.94
CA MET A 774 4.90 -26.98 -15.36
C MET A 774 4.94 -25.47 -15.69
N SER A 775 4.12 -24.66 -15.03
CA SER A 775 4.15 -23.19 -15.17
C SER A 775 3.61 -22.45 -13.94
N GLU A 776 3.73 -21.12 -13.92
CA GLU A 776 3.15 -20.26 -12.88
C GLU A 776 1.70 -19.83 -13.15
N SER A 777 1.11 -20.20 -14.30
CA SER A 777 -0.19 -19.69 -14.76
C SER A 777 -1.06 -20.79 -15.37
N VAL A 778 -2.33 -20.86 -14.96
CA VAL A 778 -3.33 -21.76 -15.56
C VAL A 778 -4.41 -20.96 -16.25
N THR A 779 -4.71 -21.32 -17.49
CA THR A 779 -5.92 -20.90 -18.20
C THR A 779 -7.03 -21.89 -17.87
N ILE A 780 -8.14 -21.38 -17.34
CA ILE A 780 -9.37 -22.13 -17.05
C ILE A 780 -10.37 -21.78 -18.14
N GLU A 781 -10.75 -22.77 -18.93
CA GLU A 781 -11.69 -22.69 -20.05
C GLU A 781 -12.94 -23.51 -19.70
N ALA A 782 -14.10 -22.86 -19.64
CA ALA A 782 -15.40 -23.48 -19.33
C ALA A 782 -16.27 -23.48 -20.60
N ASN A 783 -16.52 -24.68 -21.15
CA ASN A 783 -17.24 -24.90 -22.41
C ASN A 783 -18.32 -25.98 -22.24
N LYS A 784 -19.18 -26.14 -23.26
CA LYS A 784 -20.25 -27.15 -23.28
C LYS A 784 -19.74 -28.59 -23.18
N ASP A 785 -18.51 -28.85 -23.60
CA ASP A 785 -17.86 -30.16 -23.52
C ASP A 785 -17.26 -30.48 -22.13
N GLY A 786 -17.12 -29.47 -21.27
CA GLY A 786 -16.50 -29.59 -19.95
C GLY A 786 -15.65 -28.37 -19.55
N VAL A 787 -14.92 -28.52 -18.45
CA VAL A 787 -13.95 -27.54 -17.94
C VAL A 787 -12.54 -28.04 -18.22
N LYS A 788 -11.71 -27.19 -18.82
CA LYS A 788 -10.33 -27.47 -19.20
C LYS A 788 -9.38 -26.54 -18.46
N PHE A 789 -8.42 -27.13 -17.75
CA PHE A 789 -7.32 -26.44 -17.08
C PHE A 789 -6.06 -26.66 -17.92
N SER A 790 -5.52 -25.60 -18.53
CA SER A 790 -4.32 -25.69 -19.37
C SER A 790 -3.18 -24.79 -18.89
N SER A 791 -1.95 -25.31 -19.00
CA SER A 791 -0.70 -24.70 -18.60
C SER A 791 0.29 -24.73 -19.78
N ASN A 792 0.92 -23.59 -20.07
CA ASN A 792 1.96 -23.44 -21.07
C ASN A 792 3.23 -22.94 -20.35
N GLY A 793 4.39 -23.59 -20.57
CA GLY A 793 5.63 -23.25 -19.88
C GLY A 793 6.85 -23.96 -20.45
N ASP A 794 8.04 -23.48 -20.09
CA ASP A 794 9.32 -23.83 -20.73
C ASP A 794 9.67 -25.34 -20.74
N ILE A 795 9.11 -26.10 -19.79
CA ILE A 795 9.32 -27.55 -19.65
C ILE A 795 8.35 -28.35 -20.56
N GLY A 796 7.23 -27.76 -20.94
CA GLY A 796 6.19 -28.37 -21.77
C GLY A 796 4.78 -27.95 -21.38
N ASN A 797 3.80 -28.50 -22.11
CA ASN A 797 2.40 -28.06 -22.04
C ASN A 797 1.55 -29.12 -21.33
N GLY A 798 0.78 -28.69 -20.33
CA GLY A 798 -0.12 -29.55 -19.55
C GLY A 798 -1.58 -29.18 -19.79
N ALA A 799 -2.48 -30.16 -19.89
CA ALA A 799 -3.91 -29.92 -19.98
C ALA A 799 -4.70 -31.04 -19.29
N VAL A 800 -5.60 -30.66 -18.38
CA VAL A 800 -6.57 -31.56 -17.74
C VAL A 800 -7.98 -31.11 -18.12
N THR A 801 -8.84 -32.04 -18.55
CA THR A 801 -10.23 -31.73 -18.93
C THR A 801 -11.19 -32.58 -18.10
N LEU A 802 -11.99 -31.92 -17.27
CA LEU A 802 -13.07 -32.53 -16.51
C LEU A 802 -14.40 -32.34 -17.27
N ARG A 803 -15.23 -33.38 -17.28
CA ARG A 803 -16.60 -33.31 -17.84
C ARG A 803 -17.59 -33.50 -16.72
N SER A 804 -18.80 -32.94 -16.87
CA SER A 804 -19.87 -33.14 -15.89
C SER A 804 -20.19 -34.63 -15.75
N HIS A 805 -20.22 -35.13 -14.51
CA HIS A 805 -20.60 -36.51 -14.21
C HIS A 805 -21.22 -36.63 -12.81
N GLN A 806 -22.32 -37.38 -12.73
CA GLN A 806 -22.99 -37.74 -11.49
C GLN A 806 -22.87 -39.24 -11.25
N ASN A 807 -22.28 -39.64 -10.14
CA ASN A 807 -22.18 -41.01 -9.67
C ASN A 807 -23.04 -41.19 -8.42
N VAL A 808 -24.10 -42.00 -8.52
CA VAL A 808 -25.08 -42.21 -7.44
C VAL A 808 -24.44 -42.90 -6.23
N ASP A 809 -23.46 -43.78 -6.45
CA ASP A 809 -22.81 -44.56 -5.39
C ASP A 809 -21.78 -43.74 -4.58
N SER A 810 -21.40 -42.54 -5.04
CA SER A 810 -20.36 -41.71 -4.40
C SER A 810 -20.49 -40.23 -4.79
N PRO A 811 -21.52 -39.51 -4.30
CA PRO A 811 -21.82 -38.13 -4.71
C PRO A 811 -20.70 -37.12 -4.41
N GLN A 812 -19.83 -37.39 -3.43
CA GLN A 812 -18.63 -36.57 -3.15
C GLN A 812 -17.59 -36.58 -4.29
N THR A 813 -17.74 -37.45 -5.29
CA THR A 813 -16.89 -37.47 -6.49
C THR A 813 -17.48 -36.74 -7.68
N ASN A 814 -18.72 -36.24 -7.58
CA ASN A 814 -19.43 -35.62 -8.71
C ASN A 814 -18.74 -34.33 -9.19
N VAL A 815 -18.85 -34.10 -10.50
CA VAL A 815 -18.48 -32.84 -11.14
C VAL A 815 -19.74 -32.28 -11.78
N GLU A 816 -20.15 -31.09 -11.35
CA GLU A 816 -21.36 -30.41 -11.84
C GLU A 816 -20.96 -29.07 -12.45
N ILE A 817 -21.44 -28.78 -13.66
CA ILE A 817 -21.06 -27.61 -14.44
C ILE A 817 -22.34 -26.91 -14.88
N ALA A 818 -22.63 -25.76 -14.27
CA ALA A 818 -23.65 -24.83 -14.74
C ALA A 818 -22.98 -23.76 -15.61
N LEU A 819 -23.32 -23.74 -16.90
CA LEU A 819 -22.72 -22.85 -17.89
C LEU A 819 -23.80 -21.97 -18.54
N THR A 820 -23.73 -20.67 -18.31
CA THR A 820 -24.55 -19.66 -18.97
C THR A 820 -23.86 -19.21 -20.27
N GLU A 821 -22.58 -18.82 -20.17
CA GLU A 821 -21.75 -18.39 -21.30
C GLU A 821 -20.36 -19.02 -21.22
N PRO A 822 -19.67 -19.26 -22.36
CA PRO A 822 -18.31 -19.80 -22.35
C PRO A 822 -17.31 -18.76 -21.84
N VAL A 823 -16.44 -19.16 -20.91
CA VAL A 823 -15.46 -18.28 -20.25
C VAL A 823 -14.07 -18.89 -20.36
N THR A 824 -13.06 -18.07 -20.69
CA THR A 824 -11.66 -18.48 -20.73
C THR A 824 -10.81 -17.42 -20.04
N LEU A 825 -10.28 -17.73 -18.86
CA LEU A 825 -9.54 -16.79 -18.02
C LEU A 825 -8.26 -17.41 -17.48
N THR A 826 -7.19 -16.60 -17.36
CA THR A 826 -5.89 -17.06 -16.88
C THR A 826 -5.63 -16.57 -15.45
N PHE A 827 -5.15 -17.46 -14.57
CA PHE A 827 -4.92 -17.18 -13.14
C PHE A 827 -3.52 -17.64 -12.72
N SER A 828 -3.00 -17.07 -11.63
CA SER A 828 -1.72 -17.53 -11.05
C SER A 828 -1.90 -18.80 -10.21
N LEU A 829 -1.21 -19.87 -10.60
CA LEU A 829 -1.23 -21.16 -9.89
C LEU A 829 -0.71 -21.05 -8.45
N LYS A 830 0.18 -20.09 -8.16
CA LYS A 830 0.68 -19.78 -6.82
C LYS A 830 -0.45 -19.49 -5.82
N TYR A 831 -1.48 -18.75 -6.24
CA TYR A 831 -2.62 -18.40 -5.39
C TYR A 831 -3.60 -19.57 -5.28
N LEU A 832 -3.88 -20.26 -6.38
CA LEU A 832 -4.75 -21.44 -6.37
C LEU A 832 -4.21 -22.56 -5.48
N VAL A 833 -2.90 -22.84 -5.52
CA VAL A 833 -2.23 -23.81 -4.64
C VAL A 833 -2.27 -23.39 -3.16
N ASN A 834 -2.31 -22.09 -2.86
CA ASN A 834 -2.59 -21.59 -1.51
C ASN A 834 -4.05 -21.86 -1.11
N PHE A 835 -5.04 -21.52 -1.95
CA PHE A 835 -6.46 -21.78 -1.65
C PHE A 835 -6.76 -23.27 -1.48
N CYS A 836 -6.06 -24.15 -2.20
CA CYS A 836 -6.16 -25.61 -2.06
C CYS A 836 -5.71 -26.16 -0.69
N LYS A 837 -5.27 -25.32 0.25
CA LYS A 837 -5.11 -25.70 1.67
C LYS A 837 -6.47 -25.85 2.37
N ALA A 838 -7.50 -25.16 1.89
CA ALA A 838 -8.87 -25.27 2.37
C ALA A 838 -9.55 -26.61 2.00
N SER A 839 -8.96 -27.46 1.14
CA SER A 839 -9.49 -28.81 0.84
C SER A 839 -9.62 -29.74 2.06
N GLY A 840 -9.02 -29.37 3.22
CA GLY A 840 -9.24 -30.07 4.50
C GLY A 840 -10.55 -29.69 5.22
N LEU A 841 -11.23 -28.63 4.79
CA LEU A 841 -12.48 -28.12 5.37
C LEU A 841 -13.72 -28.71 4.69
N SER A 842 -13.67 -28.95 3.39
CA SER A 842 -14.81 -29.40 2.58
C SER A 842 -14.40 -30.45 1.55
N THR A 843 -15.29 -31.40 1.27
CA THR A 843 -15.07 -32.46 0.25
C THR A 843 -15.23 -31.95 -1.18
N SER A 844 -15.98 -30.88 -1.37
CA SER A 844 -16.19 -30.19 -2.65
C SER A 844 -15.64 -28.77 -2.61
N VAL A 845 -15.42 -28.19 -3.79
CA VAL A 845 -15.09 -26.79 -4.01
C VAL A 845 -15.95 -26.28 -5.17
N LYS A 846 -16.43 -25.04 -5.05
CA LYS A 846 -17.24 -24.36 -6.07
C LYS A 846 -16.40 -23.22 -6.67
N LEU A 847 -16.20 -23.27 -7.99
CA LEU A 847 -15.50 -22.24 -8.76
C LEU A 847 -16.53 -21.44 -9.55
N CYS A 848 -16.52 -20.11 -9.43
CA CYS A 848 -17.42 -19.23 -10.20
C CYS A 848 -16.59 -18.23 -11.02
N LEU A 849 -16.87 -18.15 -12.32
CA LEU A 849 -16.10 -17.36 -13.29
C LEU A 849 -17.01 -16.45 -14.11
N SER A 850 -16.53 -15.23 -14.38
CA SER A 850 -17.10 -14.27 -15.34
C SER A 850 -15.97 -13.38 -15.84
N ASN A 851 -16.05 -12.87 -17.08
CA ASN A 851 -14.92 -12.17 -17.71
C ASN A 851 -14.56 -10.84 -17.02
N GLU A 852 -15.53 -10.20 -16.35
CA GLU A 852 -15.39 -8.89 -15.71
C GLU A 852 -15.22 -8.96 -14.17
N VAL A 853 -15.22 -10.18 -13.59
CA VAL A 853 -15.27 -10.41 -12.13
C VAL A 853 -14.12 -11.34 -11.69
N PRO A 854 -13.48 -11.12 -10.53
CA PRO A 854 -12.51 -12.07 -9.97
C PRO A 854 -13.07 -13.51 -9.86
N LEU A 855 -12.21 -14.50 -10.06
CA LEU A 855 -12.54 -15.91 -9.82
C LEU A 855 -12.89 -16.09 -8.33
N LEU A 856 -14.10 -16.57 -8.06
CA LEU A 856 -14.54 -17.01 -6.74
C LEU A 856 -14.23 -18.51 -6.57
N VAL A 857 -13.47 -18.85 -5.53
CA VAL A 857 -13.20 -20.21 -5.07
C VAL A 857 -13.83 -20.39 -3.69
N GLU A 858 -14.97 -21.08 -3.63
CA GLU A 858 -15.77 -21.26 -2.43
C GLU A 858 -15.65 -22.68 -1.87
N TYR A 859 -15.33 -22.77 -0.58
CA TYR A 859 -15.34 -23.99 0.22
C TYR A 859 -16.48 -23.88 1.25
N PRO A 860 -17.61 -24.60 1.07
CA PRO A 860 -18.69 -24.62 2.06
C PRO A 860 -18.23 -25.38 3.31
N LEU A 861 -18.41 -24.78 4.48
CA LEU A 861 -17.94 -25.32 5.77
C LEU A 861 -18.96 -26.31 6.33
N THR A 862 -18.48 -27.40 6.93
CA THR A 862 -19.31 -28.53 7.37
C THR A 862 -20.19 -28.18 8.58
N GLY A 863 -21.45 -27.81 8.33
CA GLY A 863 -22.49 -27.55 9.31
C GLY A 863 -23.75 -27.01 8.62
N GLU A 864 -24.94 -27.20 9.20
CA GLU A 864 -26.21 -26.90 8.51
C GLU A 864 -26.46 -25.39 8.27
N GLY A 865 -25.74 -24.51 8.98
CA GLY A 865 -25.97 -23.05 8.92
C GLY A 865 -25.43 -22.31 7.70
N GLY A 866 -24.86 -22.98 6.69
CA GLY A 866 -24.36 -22.30 5.47
C GLY A 866 -23.22 -21.30 5.75
N SER A 867 -22.24 -21.73 6.55
CA SER A 867 -20.97 -21.03 6.75
C SER A 867 -20.00 -21.33 5.59
N PHE A 868 -19.12 -20.40 5.24
CA PHE A 868 -18.25 -20.52 4.06
C PHE A 868 -16.85 -19.94 4.25
N LEU A 869 -15.91 -20.44 3.45
CA LEU A 869 -14.61 -19.82 3.20
C LEU A 869 -14.47 -19.58 1.69
N GLN A 870 -14.46 -18.31 1.30
CA GLN A 870 -14.42 -17.84 -0.09
C GLN A 870 -13.08 -17.12 -0.35
N PHE A 871 -12.46 -17.42 -1.49
CA PHE A 871 -11.30 -16.71 -1.99
C PHE A 871 -11.62 -16.08 -3.35
N TYR A 872 -11.29 -14.81 -3.49
CA TYR A 872 -11.41 -14.05 -4.74
C TYR A 872 -10.01 -13.84 -5.33
N LEU A 873 -9.86 -14.07 -6.63
CA LEU A 873 -8.57 -13.93 -7.33
C LEU A 873 -8.75 -13.18 -8.64
N ALA A 874 -8.04 -12.05 -8.79
CA ALA A 874 -8.05 -11.31 -10.03
C ALA A 874 -7.45 -12.15 -11.19
N PRO A 875 -8.05 -12.13 -12.40
CA PRO A 875 -7.45 -12.76 -13.55
C PRO A 875 -6.15 -12.03 -13.95
N LYS A 876 -5.20 -12.80 -14.50
CA LYS A 876 -4.13 -12.22 -15.31
C LYS A 876 -4.75 -11.76 -16.63
N ILE A 877 -4.90 -10.44 -16.77
CA ILE A 877 -5.06 -9.79 -18.08
C ILE A 877 -3.84 -10.20 -18.92
N GLY A 878 -4.08 -10.70 -20.13
CA GLY A 878 -3.00 -10.95 -21.09
C GLY A 878 -2.60 -9.64 -21.75
N ASP A 879 -1.34 -9.52 -22.16
CA ASP A 879 -0.91 -8.43 -23.04
C ASP A 879 -1.56 -8.68 -24.43
N GLU A 880 -2.70 -8.04 -24.70
CA GLU A 880 -3.29 -7.98 -26.04
C GLU A 880 -2.47 -6.99 -26.89
N GLU A 881 -1.88 -7.49 -28.00
CA GLU A 881 -1.02 -6.74 -28.95
C GLU A 881 -1.79 -5.76 -29.85
#